data_AF-A0A1B6Q3H9-F1
#
_entry.id   AF-A0A1B6Q3H9-F1
#
_cell.length_a   1.000
_cell.length_b   1.000
_cell.length_c   1.000
_cell.angle_alpha   90.00
_cell.angle_beta   90.00
_cell.angle_gamma   90.00
#
_symmetry.space_group_name_H-M   'P 1'
#
loop_
_entity.id
_entity.type
_entity.pdbx_description
1 polymer ?
#
loop_
_entity_poly.entity_id
_entity_poly.type
_entity_poly.pdbx_seq_one_letter_code
_entity_poly.pdbx_strand_id
1 'polypeptide(L)'
;MTALRHLYTHGCGNLEGLPPKLGQLTSLQTLTNFVVGTGPDCSSIGELQHLNNLSGSLVLSQLENVTEAIDAKMAHLENKKELTALSLRWTTTEEEKPNCLKVLEGLEAPYGLKALRINDYRGTSFPAWMSMLPNMVELHLYDCKKSKNLQPLWQVPGLQVLCLKGLEELQCLCSSDTLFSFPSLKELVLVGMPAFDRWCEVNWLQGEQVMFPQLEKLSVKKCEKLISLPETAPLGQSCGQNCTEIWSPFAALKILKLKDLESFHGWETIKATRGHQIMFPHLEKLSIRSCQELIALPEAPLLEEFCGVHYKMALSAFPVLKELKLKKLDKFQKWGAADEAIQGQRHIIFPCLENLSIGYCRNLIALPEGPFLHELCGGDYGKAHSAFPELKVLELEKLENFQKWGAADEETQGQQIIFPCLENLSIDSCQNLIALPKSNIYESLGLTTLPEVTKLSSLEIIDSHQQIFLAAIPRVIDSLSKLVISFNDAAAAALPAGAFELADSSSIKSPLTSLQLGSNCNLLFHSSALALWTSFVQLQVLRIQDCDALVYWPVEEFQSLVSLRNLEIEDCNKLIGYAPAAPGQPTSERSQLLPNLESLNIRDCESLVEIFNMPASLKTMEVQRCPELKSLFGKQQDKPTWNQGPSTDVMASTAAVPELSSSASWDRFLPCLESLFIHECGSLSEVVNLPPSLRKIDIFDCDKLQLLSGQLDALRTLDIGWCPRLRSLESTSGELQMLERLFLWNCKILAPFLSSRPQAHTYLRYVTIRGCPGIKSLPSSLRQQLGSLDDNVKYLDLSPGAKLLKPKTWKYASCRN
;
A
#
# COMPACT_ATOMS: atom_id res chain seq x y z
N MET A 1 3.67 40.55 -30.26
CA MET A 1 2.86 39.84 -29.25
C MET A 1 3.06 40.45 -27.84
N THR A 2 3.01 41.78 -27.66
CA THR A 2 3.34 42.45 -26.38
C THR A 2 2.25 42.34 -25.30
N ALA A 3 1.07 41.82 -25.65
CA ALA A 3 -0.07 41.64 -24.76
C ALA A 3 -0.09 40.27 -24.03
N LEU A 4 0.90 39.40 -24.24
CA LEU A 4 0.97 38.10 -23.57
C LEU A 4 1.11 38.29 -22.06
N ARG A 5 0.21 37.68 -21.28
CA ARG A 5 0.18 37.81 -19.81
C ARG A 5 0.65 36.57 -19.07
N HIS A 6 0.47 35.38 -19.64
CA HIS A 6 0.80 34.13 -18.96
C HIS A 6 1.59 33.22 -19.90
N LEU A 7 2.73 32.75 -19.43
CA LEU A 7 3.61 31.81 -20.12
C LEU A 7 3.99 30.69 -19.14
N TYR A 8 3.44 29.50 -19.38
CA TYR A 8 3.66 28.32 -18.54
C TYR A 8 4.71 27.42 -19.19
N THR A 9 5.83 27.25 -18.51
CA THR A 9 7.03 26.52 -18.94
C THR A 9 7.48 25.47 -17.91
N HIS A 10 6.71 25.29 -16.83
CA HIS A 10 6.94 24.25 -15.84
C HIS A 10 6.64 22.87 -16.45
N GLY A 11 7.37 21.84 -16.01
CA GLY A 11 7.25 20.49 -16.57
C GLY A 11 7.99 20.26 -17.90
N CYS A 12 8.48 21.32 -18.55
CA CYS A 12 9.30 21.24 -19.76
C CYS A 12 10.76 20.89 -19.43
N GLY A 13 11.03 19.64 -19.03
CA GLY A 13 12.35 19.18 -18.57
C GLY A 13 13.47 19.17 -19.63
N ASN A 14 13.10 19.15 -20.91
CA ASN A 14 14.05 19.19 -22.05
C ASN A 14 14.29 20.62 -22.58
N LEU A 15 13.78 21.66 -21.90
CA LEU A 15 13.96 23.03 -22.34
C LEU A 15 15.39 23.49 -22.04
N GLU A 16 16.16 23.80 -23.08
CA GLU A 16 17.57 24.24 -22.96
C GLU A 16 17.73 25.77 -22.90
N GLY A 17 16.65 26.52 -23.16
CA GLY A 17 16.63 27.98 -23.10
C GLY A 17 15.28 28.54 -23.58
N LEU A 18 15.01 29.81 -23.27
CA LEU A 18 13.88 30.55 -23.85
C LEU A 18 14.35 31.38 -25.04
N PRO A 19 13.47 31.75 -25.99
CA PRO A 19 13.87 32.55 -27.15
C PRO A 19 14.32 33.96 -26.73
N PRO A 20 15.23 34.60 -27.49
CA PRO A 20 15.70 35.96 -27.22
C PRO A 20 14.55 36.97 -27.34
N LYS A 21 14.72 38.14 -26.71
CA LYS A 21 13.73 39.23 -26.66
C LYS A 21 12.49 38.94 -25.80
N LEU A 22 12.54 37.92 -24.93
CA LEU A 22 11.47 37.64 -23.96
C LEU A 22 11.18 38.86 -23.07
N GLY A 23 12.20 39.65 -22.74
CA GLY A 23 12.08 40.87 -21.93
C GLY A 23 11.22 41.96 -22.56
N GLN A 24 10.91 41.88 -23.86
CA GLN A 24 9.98 42.79 -24.52
C GLN A 24 8.51 42.51 -24.18
N LEU A 25 8.21 41.37 -23.54
CA LEU A 25 6.86 40.99 -23.10
C LEU A 25 6.51 41.66 -21.76
N THR A 26 6.54 42.99 -21.69
CA THR A 26 6.37 43.75 -20.44
C THR A 26 4.98 43.60 -19.77
N SER A 27 3.99 43.08 -20.50
CA SER A 27 2.67 42.72 -19.95
C SER A 27 2.64 41.34 -19.28
N LEU A 28 3.76 40.60 -19.27
CA LEU A 28 3.83 39.25 -18.72
C LEU A 28 3.71 39.29 -17.19
N GLN A 29 2.70 38.59 -16.69
CA GLN A 29 2.34 38.49 -15.27
C GLN A 29 2.72 37.14 -14.67
N THR A 30 2.76 36.08 -15.50
CA THR A 30 3.11 34.73 -15.05
C THR A 30 4.17 34.14 -15.97
N LEU A 31 5.29 33.74 -15.38
CA LEU A 31 6.32 32.93 -16.01
C LEU A 31 6.76 31.88 -15.01
N THR A 32 6.47 30.60 -15.28
CA THR A 32 6.68 29.57 -14.26
C THR A 32 8.12 29.04 -14.20
N ASN A 33 8.83 29.00 -15.32
CA ASN A 33 10.24 28.56 -15.38
C ASN A 33 11.01 29.35 -16.46
N PHE A 34 12.07 30.02 -16.05
CA PHE A 34 13.03 30.68 -16.93
C PHE A 34 14.31 29.85 -16.96
N VAL A 35 14.64 29.32 -18.13
CA VAL A 35 15.87 28.55 -18.35
C VAL A 35 16.94 29.48 -18.92
N VAL A 36 18.05 29.62 -18.21
CA VAL A 36 19.20 30.41 -18.69
C VAL A 36 19.97 29.57 -19.70
N GLY A 37 19.81 29.85 -20.99
CA GLY A 37 20.51 29.11 -22.05
C GLY A 37 21.85 29.72 -22.43
N THR A 38 22.75 28.91 -23.00
CA THR A 38 24.11 29.32 -23.43
C THR A 38 24.23 29.57 -24.94
N GLY A 39 23.22 29.20 -25.72
CA GLY A 39 23.21 29.35 -27.17
C GLY A 39 22.98 30.80 -27.63
N PRO A 40 23.41 31.17 -28.85
CA PRO A 40 23.15 32.49 -29.43
C PRO A 40 21.64 32.76 -29.64
N ASP A 41 20.85 31.70 -29.76
CA ASP A 41 19.39 31.74 -29.90
C ASP A 41 18.65 31.57 -28.56
N CYS A 42 19.36 31.74 -27.43
CA CYS A 42 18.80 31.62 -26.09
C CYS A 42 18.76 32.97 -25.36
N SER A 43 17.76 33.14 -24.49
CA SER A 43 17.64 34.27 -23.59
C SER A 43 18.70 34.19 -22.47
N SER A 44 19.44 35.28 -22.28
CA SER A 44 20.25 35.45 -21.08
C SER A 44 19.38 35.88 -19.90
N ILE A 45 19.89 35.71 -18.68
CA ILE A 45 19.16 36.08 -17.45
C ILE A 45 18.77 37.58 -17.41
N GLY A 46 19.50 38.44 -18.11
CA GLY A 46 19.19 39.87 -18.23
C GLY A 46 17.86 40.18 -18.92
N GLU A 47 17.28 39.26 -19.68
CA GLU A 47 15.95 39.43 -20.27
C GLU A 47 14.84 39.59 -19.20
N LEU A 48 15.11 39.18 -17.94
CA LEU A 48 14.19 39.38 -16.81
C LEU A 48 14.13 40.84 -16.32
N GLN A 49 15.07 41.71 -16.72
CA GLN A 49 15.24 43.07 -16.21
C GLN A 49 13.97 43.93 -16.31
N HIS A 50 13.19 43.75 -17.38
CA HIS A 50 12.01 44.56 -17.69
C HIS A 50 10.68 43.88 -17.33
N LEU A 51 10.71 42.63 -16.83
CA LEU A 51 9.52 41.84 -16.51
C LEU A 51 9.09 42.05 -15.05
N ASN A 52 8.75 43.29 -14.69
CA ASN A 52 8.45 43.68 -13.30
C ASN A 52 7.05 43.27 -12.81
N ASN A 53 6.14 42.96 -13.73
CA ASN A 53 4.77 42.52 -13.42
C ASN A 53 4.66 41.04 -13.08
N LEU A 54 5.79 40.31 -13.08
CA LEU A 54 5.80 38.89 -12.71
C LEU A 54 5.33 38.71 -11.28
N SER A 55 4.38 37.80 -11.12
CA SER A 55 3.70 37.50 -9.87
C SER A 55 3.67 35.99 -9.61
N GLY A 56 3.43 35.62 -8.35
CA GLY A 56 3.32 34.21 -7.96
C GLY A 56 4.67 33.53 -7.85
N SER A 57 4.86 32.42 -8.59
CA SER A 57 6.06 31.57 -8.49
C SER A 57 6.90 31.60 -9.76
N LEU A 58 8.21 31.79 -9.59
CA LEU A 58 9.21 31.76 -10.66
C LEU A 58 10.29 30.72 -10.33
N VAL A 59 10.59 29.85 -11.30
CA VAL A 59 11.77 28.99 -11.27
C VAL A 59 12.83 29.58 -12.19
N LEU A 60 14.07 29.72 -11.71
CA LEU A 60 15.25 30.00 -12.52
C LEU A 60 16.07 28.72 -12.59
N SER A 61 16.25 28.19 -13.79
CA SER A 61 16.96 26.93 -14.04
C SER A 61 18.21 27.15 -14.88
N GLN A 62 19.17 26.24 -14.71
CA GLN A 62 20.49 26.27 -15.34
C GLN A 62 21.34 27.50 -14.95
N LEU A 63 21.29 27.87 -13.67
CA LEU A 63 22.03 29.03 -13.16
C LEU A 63 23.57 28.87 -13.26
N GLU A 64 24.08 27.67 -13.50
CA GLU A 64 25.49 27.41 -13.85
C GLU A 64 25.94 28.05 -15.16
N ASN A 65 25.02 28.59 -15.96
CA ASN A 65 25.29 29.31 -17.19
C ASN A 65 25.53 30.82 -16.93
N VAL A 66 25.25 31.31 -15.72
CA VAL A 66 25.61 32.67 -15.29
C VAL A 66 26.98 32.59 -14.59
N THR A 67 27.98 33.30 -15.11
CA THR A 67 29.35 33.19 -14.60
C THR A 67 29.76 34.36 -13.70
N GLU A 68 29.13 35.53 -13.87
CA GLU A 68 29.47 36.76 -13.17
C GLU A 68 28.28 37.31 -12.34
N ALA A 69 28.59 37.93 -11.19
CA ALA A 69 27.58 38.55 -10.33
C ALA A 69 26.82 39.68 -11.03
N ILE A 70 27.49 40.41 -11.93
CA ILE A 70 26.88 41.52 -12.66
C ILE A 70 25.77 41.04 -13.60
N ASP A 71 25.95 39.87 -14.20
CA ASP A 71 24.96 39.25 -15.09
C ASP A 71 23.74 38.77 -14.29
N ALA A 72 23.98 38.15 -13.14
CA ALA A 72 22.93 37.77 -12.20
C ALA A 72 22.12 38.99 -11.75
N LYS A 73 22.79 40.10 -11.44
CA LYS A 73 22.15 41.35 -11.01
C LYS A 73 21.25 41.97 -12.08
N MET A 74 21.56 41.79 -13.37
CA MET A 74 20.68 42.26 -14.45
C MET A 74 19.29 41.63 -14.43
N ALA A 75 19.08 40.52 -13.71
CA ALA A 75 17.77 39.93 -13.54
C ALA A 75 16.77 40.86 -12.82
N HIS A 76 17.26 41.84 -12.03
CA HIS A 76 16.47 42.77 -11.23
C HIS A 76 15.34 42.06 -10.47
N LEU A 77 15.64 41.00 -9.73
CA LEU A 77 14.63 40.24 -8.99
C LEU A 77 14.04 41.05 -7.85
N GLU A 78 14.81 41.96 -7.26
CA GLU A 78 14.41 42.90 -6.21
C GLU A 78 13.25 43.80 -6.64
N ASN A 79 13.11 44.07 -7.94
CA ASN A 79 12.06 44.91 -8.50
C ASN A 79 10.73 44.15 -8.73
N LYS A 80 10.72 42.81 -8.62
CA LYS A 80 9.54 41.96 -8.86
C LYS A 80 8.69 41.80 -7.60
N LYS A 81 8.02 42.88 -7.22
CA LYS A 81 7.31 43.03 -5.93
C LYS A 81 6.17 42.03 -5.70
N GLU A 82 5.53 41.57 -6.77
CA GLU A 82 4.40 40.62 -6.71
C GLU A 82 4.84 39.14 -6.67
N LEU A 83 6.14 38.88 -6.70
CA LEU A 83 6.68 37.52 -6.63
C LEU A 83 6.61 37.00 -5.19
N THR A 84 5.89 35.90 -4.99
CA THR A 84 5.69 35.28 -3.68
C THR A 84 6.61 34.08 -3.47
N ALA A 85 7.04 33.40 -4.54
CA ALA A 85 7.89 32.21 -4.45
C ALA A 85 8.98 32.18 -5.52
N LEU A 86 10.20 31.80 -5.13
CA LEU A 86 11.37 31.74 -6.00
C LEU A 86 12.08 30.39 -5.85
N SER A 87 12.34 29.71 -6.96
CA SER A 87 13.15 28.50 -7.00
C SER A 87 14.38 28.73 -7.85
N LEU A 88 15.56 28.51 -7.30
CA LEU A 88 16.85 28.62 -7.97
C LEU A 88 17.41 27.20 -8.18
N ARG A 89 17.81 26.86 -9.40
CA ARG A 89 18.27 25.51 -9.76
C ARG A 89 19.55 25.56 -10.58
N TRP A 90 20.53 24.80 -10.12
CA TRP A 90 21.71 24.43 -10.87
C TRP A 90 21.55 23.02 -11.43
N THR A 91 22.38 22.64 -12.41
CA THR A 91 22.47 21.26 -12.88
C THR A 91 23.69 20.53 -12.32
N THR A 92 23.57 19.21 -12.21
CA THR A 92 24.62 18.30 -11.74
C THR A 92 25.60 17.97 -12.87
N THR A 93 26.51 18.90 -13.22
CA THR A 93 27.64 18.61 -14.13
C THR A 93 28.90 18.27 -13.34
N GLU A 94 29.72 17.30 -13.76
CA GLU A 94 30.94 16.90 -13.01
C GLU A 94 32.01 18.00 -12.92
N GLU A 95 31.95 19.01 -13.79
CA GLU A 95 32.92 20.12 -13.80
C GLU A 95 32.70 21.08 -12.61
N GLU A 96 33.77 21.36 -11.87
CA GLU A 96 33.78 22.41 -10.85
C GLU A 96 33.72 23.78 -11.53
N LYS A 97 32.52 24.37 -11.59
CA LYS A 97 32.37 25.77 -11.97
C LYS A 97 32.51 26.66 -10.72
N PRO A 98 33.64 27.36 -10.51
CA PRO A 98 33.74 28.39 -9.47
C PRO A 98 32.80 29.56 -9.83
N ASN A 99 32.26 30.26 -8.82
CA ASN A 99 31.39 31.45 -8.86
C ASN A 99 29.89 31.27 -8.49
N CYS A 100 29.43 30.08 -8.08
CA CYS A 100 28.03 29.90 -7.65
C CYS A 100 27.57 30.89 -6.56
N LEU A 101 28.41 31.15 -5.56
CA LEU A 101 28.12 32.13 -4.50
C LEU A 101 27.95 33.55 -5.05
N LYS A 102 28.85 33.98 -5.94
CA LYS A 102 28.80 35.32 -6.56
C LYS A 102 27.50 35.52 -7.35
N VAL A 103 27.06 34.49 -8.07
CA VAL A 103 25.78 34.51 -8.81
C VAL A 103 24.61 34.61 -7.84
N LEU A 104 24.58 33.77 -6.81
CA LEU A 104 23.52 33.76 -5.81
C LEU A 104 23.46 35.08 -5.00
N GLU A 105 24.61 35.70 -4.71
CA GLU A 105 24.70 37.04 -4.13
C GLU A 105 24.13 38.10 -5.07
N GLY A 106 24.53 38.10 -6.34
CA GLY A 106 24.09 39.08 -7.34
C GLY A 106 22.61 39.03 -7.70
N LEU A 107 21.94 37.89 -7.52
CA LEU A 107 20.51 37.73 -7.83
C LEU A 107 19.59 38.60 -6.97
N GLU A 108 19.98 38.92 -5.73
CA GLU A 108 19.22 39.73 -4.74
C GLU A 108 17.70 39.45 -4.69
N ALA A 109 17.21 38.69 -3.70
CA ALA A 109 15.79 38.31 -3.67
C ALA A 109 14.81 39.47 -3.35
N PRO A 110 13.56 39.40 -3.85
CA PRO A 110 12.55 40.41 -3.57
C PRO A 110 12.11 40.42 -2.09
N TYR A 111 11.91 41.61 -1.54
CA TYR A 111 11.54 41.83 -0.12
C TYR A 111 10.20 41.17 0.29
N GLY A 112 9.28 41.00 -0.65
CA GLY A 112 7.96 40.38 -0.46
C GLY A 112 7.96 38.85 -0.51
N LEU A 113 9.12 38.20 -0.71
CA LEU A 113 9.22 36.77 -0.93
C LEU A 113 8.75 35.96 0.30
N LYS A 114 7.85 35.00 0.07
CA LYS A 114 7.32 34.11 1.11
C LYS A 114 7.97 32.73 1.10
N ALA A 115 8.37 32.23 -0.08
CA ALA A 115 8.98 30.91 -0.21
C ALA A 115 10.25 30.96 -1.08
N LEU A 116 11.33 30.37 -0.58
CA LEU A 116 12.60 30.24 -1.30
C LEU A 116 13.00 28.77 -1.40
N ARG A 117 13.37 28.34 -2.61
CA ARG A 117 13.91 27.01 -2.86
C ARG A 117 15.23 27.10 -3.61
N ILE A 118 16.26 26.41 -3.14
CA ILE A 118 17.57 26.32 -3.79
C ILE A 118 17.90 24.84 -4.00
N ASN A 119 18.27 24.48 -5.22
CA ASN A 119 18.59 23.09 -5.60
C ASN A 119 19.99 23.04 -6.23
N ASP A 120 20.76 22.01 -5.87
CA ASP A 120 22.05 21.67 -6.48
C ASP A 120 23.10 22.79 -6.37
N TYR A 121 22.96 23.68 -5.39
CA TYR A 121 23.87 24.80 -5.18
C TYR A 121 25.22 24.32 -4.62
N ARG A 122 26.31 24.70 -5.28
CA ARG A 122 27.67 24.22 -4.97
C ARG A 122 28.52 25.19 -4.14
N GLY A 123 27.94 26.28 -3.65
CA GLY A 123 28.67 27.20 -2.77
C GLY A 123 28.76 26.66 -1.34
N THR A 124 29.80 27.08 -0.63
CA THR A 124 30.07 26.68 0.75
C THR A 124 29.23 27.42 1.79
N SER A 125 28.68 28.58 1.41
CA SER A 125 27.83 29.44 2.24
C SER A 125 26.69 30.02 1.41
N PHE A 126 25.71 30.62 2.10
CA PHE A 126 24.57 31.31 1.51
C PHE A 126 24.73 32.84 1.65
N PRO A 127 24.12 33.67 0.79
CA PRO A 127 24.22 35.13 0.86
C PRO A 127 23.46 35.73 2.05
N ALA A 128 23.96 36.86 2.56
CA ALA A 128 23.39 37.56 3.72
C ALA A 128 21.93 38.01 3.52
N TRP A 129 21.52 38.31 2.28
CA TRP A 129 20.14 38.73 2.02
C TRP A 129 19.11 37.66 2.41
N MET A 130 19.48 36.37 2.48
CA MET A 130 18.56 35.29 2.86
C MET A 130 18.05 35.40 4.31
N SER A 131 18.88 35.88 5.24
CA SER A 131 18.46 36.11 6.63
C SER A 131 17.76 37.47 6.82
N MET A 132 17.80 38.34 5.81
CA MET A 132 17.18 39.67 5.85
C MET A 132 15.75 39.70 5.24
N LEU A 133 15.21 38.57 4.80
CA LEU A 133 13.87 38.48 4.21
C LEU A 133 12.79 38.44 5.31
N PRO A 134 12.04 39.52 5.57
CA PRO A 134 11.16 39.60 6.73
C PRO A 134 9.88 38.77 6.58
N ASN A 135 9.45 38.53 5.33
CA ASN A 135 8.20 37.84 5.01
C ASN A 135 8.40 36.36 4.65
N MET A 136 9.63 35.84 4.77
CA MET A 136 9.94 34.47 4.40
C MET A 136 9.28 33.50 5.39
N VAL A 137 8.44 32.61 4.84
CA VAL A 137 7.68 31.58 5.56
C VAL A 137 8.27 30.19 5.33
N GLU A 138 8.76 29.92 4.13
CA GLU A 138 9.25 28.60 3.73
C GLU A 138 10.65 28.70 3.11
N LEU A 139 11.58 27.86 3.59
CA LEU A 139 12.90 27.71 3.01
C LEU A 139 13.19 26.23 2.74
N HIS A 140 13.59 25.95 1.50
CA HIS A 140 13.93 24.62 1.04
C HIS A 140 15.32 24.60 0.40
N LEU A 141 16.24 23.82 0.96
CA LEU A 141 17.58 23.59 0.43
C LEU A 141 17.72 22.11 0.05
N TYR A 142 18.00 21.85 -1.22
CA TYR A 142 18.10 20.51 -1.79
C TYR A 142 19.44 20.30 -2.47
N ASP A 143 20.14 19.22 -2.11
CA ASP A 143 21.39 18.77 -2.73
C ASP A 143 22.48 19.87 -2.78
N CYS A 144 22.47 20.77 -1.79
CA CYS A 144 23.50 21.79 -1.57
C CYS A 144 24.74 21.18 -0.89
N LYS A 145 25.37 20.19 -1.55
CA LYS A 145 26.29 19.24 -0.91
C LYS A 145 27.52 19.87 -0.25
N LYS A 146 28.09 20.91 -0.87
CA LYS A 146 29.29 21.61 -0.40
C LYS A 146 29.01 22.67 0.69
N SER A 147 27.74 22.91 1.03
CA SER A 147 27.37 23.95 1.99
C SER A 147 27.73 23.53 3.41
N LYS A 148 28.60 24.31 4.05
CA LYS A 148 29.11 24.05 5.41
C LYS A 148 28.38 24.84 6.48
N ASN A 149 27.90 26.04 6.12
CA ASN A 149 27.30 26.99 7.05
C ASN A 149 25.98 27.53 6.50
N LEU A 150 24.96 27.55 7.35
CA LEU A 150 23.75 28.32 7.10
C LEU A 150 23.97 29.78 7.53
N GLN A 151 23.32 30.71 6.84
CA GLN A 151 23.17 32.07 7.38
C GLN A 151 22.33 32.03 8.67
N PRO A 152 22.27 33.13 9.46
CA PRO A 152 21.41 33.24 10.65
C PRO A 152 19.90 33.14 10.37
N LEU A 153 19.43 32.01 9.85
CA LEU A 153 18.05 31.74 9.48
C LEU A 153 17.12 31.73 10.70
N TRP A 154 17.68 31.46 11.88
CA TRP A 154 17.00 31.60 13.16
C TRP A 154 16.56 33.05 13.46
N GLN A 155 17.17 34.05 12.83
CA GLN A 155 16.77 35.45 13.00
C GLN A 155 15.55 35.84 12.13
N VAL A 156 15.10 34.95 11.24
CA VAL A 156 13.97 35.22 10.34
C VAL A 156 12.65 35.01 11.11
N PRO A 157 11.92 36.09 11.48
CA PRO A 157 10.81 35.99 12.42
C PRO A 157 9.60 35.23 11.85
N GLY A 158 9.41 35.24 10.53
CA GLY A 158 8.26 34.62 9.85
C GLY A 158 8.44 33.17 9.42
N LEU A 159 9.63 32.58 9.60
CA LEU A 159 9.97 31.27 9.04
C LEU A 159 9.20 30.16 9.76
N GLN A 160 8.29 29.48 9.06
CA GLN A 160 7.45 28.40 9.57
C GLN A 160 7.88 27.02 9.09
N VAL A 161 8.48 26.90 7.90
CA VAL A 161 8.91 25.63 7.32
C VAL A 161 10.37 25.70 6.90
N LEU A 162 11.19 24.80 7.44
CA LEU A 162 12.60 24.64 7.06
C LEU A 162 12.84 23.21 6.60
N CYS A 163 13.24 23.05 5.34
CA CYS A 163 13.48 21.76 4.72
C CYS A 163 14.90 21.70 4.16
N LEU A 164 15.75 20.87 4.77
CA LEU A 164 17.14 20.64 4.39
C LEU A 164 17.29 19.20 3.93
N LYS A 165 17.66 18.97 2.66
CA LYS A 165 17.95 17.62 2.17
C LYS A 165 19.22 17.57 1.32
N GLY A 166 20.06 16.56 1.53
CA GLY A 166 21.28 16.38 0.74
C GLY A 166 22.39 17.39 1.04
N LEU A 167 22.39 17.98 2.25
CA LEU A 167 23.47 18.86 2.70
C LEU A 167 24.55 18.00 3.36
N GLU A 168 25.49 17.52 2.55
CA GLU A 168 26.47 16.49 2.95
C GLU A 168 27.52 16.99 3.94
N GLU A 169 27.94 18.25 3.86
CA GLU A 169 28.99 18.84 4.70
C GLU A 169 28.47 19.66 5.91
N LEU A 170 27.15 19.87 6.02
CA LEU A 170 26.57 20.67 7.11
C LEU A 170 26.55 19.88 8.43
N GLN A 171 27.29 20.36 9.43
CA GLN A 171 27.44 19.68 10.72
C GLN A 171 26.38 20.08 11.76
N CYS A 172 25.95 21.34 11.75
CA CYS A 172 24.98 21.90 12.69
C CYS A 172 24.05 22.91 12.02
N LEU A 173 22.96 23.29 12.70
CA LEU A 173 22.06 24.33 12.19
C LEU A 173 22.52 25.75 12.53
N CYS A 174 23.35 25.91 13.58
CA CYS A 174 23.79 27.21 14.04
C CYS A 174 25.19 27.20 14.69
N SER A 175 25.93 28.29 14.47
CA SER A 175 27.37 28.44 14.80
C SER A 175 27.67 29.75 15.57
N SER A 176 26.72 30.30 16.34
CA SER A 176 26.87 31.63 16.96
C SER A 176 26.91 31.60 18.50
N ASP A 177 27.74 32.48 19.07
CA ASP A 177 27.83 32.78 20.51
C ASP A 177 26.68 33.66 21.04
N THR A 178 25.70 34.01 20.19
CA THR A 178 24.57 34.90 20.55
C THR A 178 23.27 34.12 20.71
N LEU A 179 22.35 34.63 21.53
CA LEU A 179 21.00 34.07 21.72
C LEU A 179 20.33 33.76 20.37
N PHE A 180 20.02 32.50 20.10
CA PHE A 180 19.38 32.05 18.87
C PHE A 180 18.14 31.20 19.19
N SER A 181 17.04 31.45 18.48
CA SER A 181 15.80 30.70 18.59
C SER A 181 15.11 30.74 17.24
N PHE A 182 14.39 29.69 16.87
CA PHE A 182 13.50 29.68 15.71
C PHE A 182 12.06 29.98 16.18
N PRO A 183 11.66 31.26 16.33
CA PRO A 183 10.48 31.64 17.10
C PRO A 183 9.16 31.13 16.49
N SER A 184 9.08 31.04 15.16
CA SER A 184 7.85 30.71 14.42
C SER A 184 7.91 29.36 13.70
N LEU A 185 9.01 28.61 13.83
CA LEU A 185 9.22 27.40 13.05
C LEU A 185 8.27 26.29 13.52
N LYS A 186 7.41 25.81 12.61
CA LYS A 186 6.41 24.76 12.85
C LYS A 186 6.80 23.42 12.27
N GLU A 187 7.55 23.40 11.17
CA GLU A 187 7.97 22.17 10.50
C GLU A 187 9.45 22.20 10.15
N LEU A 188 10.18 21.17 10.61
CA LEU A 188 11.60 20.97 10.33
C LEU A 188 11.81 19.58 9.70
N VAL A 189 12.44 19.57 8.53
CA VAL A 189 12.72 18.35 7.76
C VAL A 189 14.21 18.29 7.44
N LEU A 190 14.89 17.27 7.96
CA LEU A 190 16.30 16.99 7.71
C LEU A 190 16.42 15.63 7.01
N VAL A 191 17.00 15.57 5.80
CA VAL A 191 17.11 14.31 5.04
C VAL A 191 18.47 14.15 4.37
N GLY A 192 19.19 13.05 4.62
CA GLY A 192 20.45 12.77 3.92
C GLY A 192 21.52 13.81 4.23
N MET A 193 21.81 13.99 5.53
CA MET A 193 22.81 14.93 6.02
C MET A 193 23.84 14.14 6.84
N PRO A 194 24.79 13.45 6.19
CA PRO A 194 25.74 12.54 6.85
C PRO A 194 26.72 13.23 7.82
N ALA A 195 27.08 14.50 7.60
CA ALA A 195 27.92 15.26 8.52
C ALA A 195 27.17 15.81 9.74
N PHE A 196 25.83 15.82 9.72
CA PHE A 196 25.01 16.44 10.76
C PHE A 196 25.09 15.64 12.07
N ASP A 197 25.77 16.22 13.07
CA ASP A 197 26.07 15.57 14.34
C ASP A 197 25.48 16.28 15.56
N ARG A 198 25.11 17.56 15.43
CA ARG A 198 24.59 18.38 16.51
C ARG A 198 23.59 19.42 16.02
N TRP A 199 22.74 19.88 16.91
CA TRP A 199 21.76 20.92 16.57
C TRP A 199 22.41 22.30 16.49
N CYS A 200 23.35 22.61 17.38
CA CYS A 200 24.13 23.84 17.41
C CYS A 200 25.55 23.64 17.99
N GLU A 201 26.48 24.56 17.71
CA GLU A 201 27.89 24.46 18.12
C GLU A 201 28.13 24.62 19.63
N VAL A 202 27.38 25.50 20.29
CA VAL A 202 27.53 25.76 21.73
C VAL A 202 26.66 24.78 22.53
N ASN A 203 27.28 24.06 23.48
CA ASN A 203 26.56 23.20 24.45
C ASN A 203 26.04 24.09 25.59
N TRP A 204 24.74 24.07 25.88
CA TRP A 204 24.17 24.95 26.89
C TRP A 204 24.31 24.33 28.29
N LEU A 205 24.74 25.17 29.23
CA LEU A 205 24.82 24.87 30.66
C LEU A 205 23.95 25.86 31.45
N GLN A 206 22.72 26.16 31.02
CA GLN A 206 21.68 26.81 31.85
C GLN A 206 20.37 26.97 31.05
N GLY A 207 19.29 26.38 31.57
CA GLY A 207 18.02 26.12 30.89
C GLY A 207 17.06 27.31 30.78
N GLU A 208 17.47 28.42 30.17
CA GLU A 208 16.59 29.59 29.98
C GLU A 208 16.05 29.77 28.55
N GLN A 209 16.56 29.05 27.53
CA GLN A 209 16.16 29.32 26.13
C GLN A 209 15.79 28.06 25.32
N VAL A 210 14.58 28.08 24.75
CA VAL A 210 14.06 27.02 23.88
C VAL A 210 14.45 27.31 22.42
N MET A 211 15.20 26.39 21.80
CA MET A 211 15.62 26.54 20.39
C MET A 211 14.43 26.52 19.42
N PHE A 212 13.41 25.70 19.72
CA PHE A 212 12.26 25.43 18.86
C PHE A 212 10.92 25.58 19.62
N PRO A 213 10.50 26.79 20.00
CA PRO A 213 9.32 27.00 20.85
C PRO A 213 7.98 26.60 20.20
N GLN A 214 7.87 26.65 18.86
CA GLN A 214 6.61 26.43 18.12
C GLN A 214 6.66 25.21 17.19
N LEU A 215 7.66 24.34 17.32
CA LEU A 215 7.86 23.24 16.38
C LEU A 215 6.82 22.14 16.60
N GLU A 216 5.93 21.96 15.62
CA GLU A 216 4.85 20.98 15.65
C GLU A 216 5.23 19.67 14.95
N LYS A 217 6.13 19.72 13.95
CA LYS A 217 6.52 18.56 13.15
C LYS A 217 8.03 18.50 12.95
N LEU A 218 8.62 17.35 13.31
CA LEU A 218 10.01 17.05 13.08
C LEU A 218 10.16 15.75 12.30
N SER A 219 10.89 15.80 11.19
CA SER A 219 11.26 14.63 10.39
C SER A 219 12.76 14.60 10.13
N VAL A 220 13.46 13.65 10.73
CA VAL A 220 14.90 13.43 10.52
C VAL A 220 15.11 12.08 9.85
N LYS A 221 15.80 12.07 8.71
CA LYS A 221 16.03 10.85 7.93
C LYS A 221 17.47 10.78 7.40
N LYS A 222 18.16 9.64 7.53
CA LYS A 222 19.52 9.47 6.98
C LYS A 222 20.49 10.57 7.47
N CYS A 223 20.51 10.81 8.78
CA CYS A 223 21.47 11.69 9.46
C CYS A 223 22.31 10.81 10.39
N GLU A 224 23.34 10.17 9.84
CA GLU A 224 24.04 9.02 10.44
C GLU A 224 24.82 9.36 11.70
N LYS A 225 25.36 10.58 11.80
CA LYS A 225 26.12 11.06 12.96
C LYS A 225 25.25 11.66 14.06
N LEU A 226 23.94 11.82 13.85
CA LEU A 226 23.07 12.39 14.86
C LEU A 226 22.86 11.38 15.99
N ILE A 227 23.32 11.74 17.19
CA ILE A 227 23.30 10.86 18.35
C ILE A 227 22.08 11.04 19.26
N SER A 228 21.55 12.26 19.35
CA SER A 228 20.46 12.62 20.26
C SER A 228 19.62 13.80 19.75
N LEU A 229 18.46 13.99 20.38
CA LEU A 229 17.65 15.20 20.26
C LEU A 229 18.34 16.41 20.93
N PRO A 230 17.92 17.66 20.64
CA PRO A 230 18.55 18.83 21.24
C PRO A 230 18.35 18.86 22.76
N GLU A 231 19.16 19.67 23.45
CA GLU A 231 19.01 19.88 24.89
C GLU A 231 17.60 20.36 25.24
N THR A 232 17.12 19.86 26.37
CA THR A 232 15.74 20.02 26.79
C THR A 232 15.54 21.35 27.52
N ALA A 233 14.31 21.82 27.63
CA ALA A 233 13.96 22.96 28.46
C ALA A 233 12.89 22.58 29.50
N PRO A 234 12.87 23.19 30.70
CA PRO A 234 11.87 22.91 31.71
C PRO A 234 10.48 23.34 31.23
N LEU A 235 9.47 22.49 31.44
CA LEU A 235 8.07 22.80 31.11
C LEU A 235 7.39 23.72 32.16
N GLY A 236 8.07 24.02 33.27
CA GLY A 236 7.62 24.84 34.41
C GLY A 236 8.01 24.21 35.75
N GLN A 237 8.04 24.99 36.85
CA GLN A 237 8.25 24.46 38.22
C GLN A 237 6.95 23.84 38.74
N SER A 238 6.92 22.53 39.03
CA SER A 238 5.87 21.98 39.89
C SER A 238 6.18 22.34 41.35
N CYS A 239 5.16 22.70 42.12
CA CYS A 239 5.32 23.19 43.49
C CYS A 239 5.23 22.01 44.49
N GLY A 240 6.35 21.64 45.12
CA GLY A 240 6.37 20.61 46.17
C GLY A 240 7.79 20.26 46.63
N GLN A 241 7.97 19.82 47.88
CA GLN A 241 9.29 19.62 48.51
C GLN A 241 10.11 18.40 48.00
N ASN A 242 9.87 17.90 46.79
CA ASN A 242 10.66 16.81 46.18
C ASN A 242 10.52 16.75 44.65
N CYS A 243 10.58 17.90 43.96
CA CYS A 243 10.29 17.96 42.52
C CYS A 243 11.45 17.49 41.65
N THR A 244 11.24 16.41 40.90
CA THR A 244 11.98 16.14 39.66
C THR A 244 11.50 17.12 38.61
N GLU A 245 12.40 17.97 38.10
CA GLU A 245 12.07 18.88 37.00
C GLU A 245 11.72 18.06 35.75
N ILE A 246 10.61 18.41 35.07
CA ILE A 246 10.18 17.76 33.84
C ILE A 246 10.64 18.59 32.64
N TRP A 247 11.32 17.93 31.72
CA TRP A 247 11.96 18.60 30.60
C TRP A 247 11.40 18.11 29.26
N SER A 248 11.41 19.00 28.27
CA SER A 248 11.02 18.65 26.91
C SER A 248 12.02 19.19 25.90
N PRO A 249 12.53 18.35 24.96
CA PRO A 249 13.28 18.85 23.81
C PRO A 249 12.40 19.70 22.88
N PHE A 250 11.09 19.42 22.86
CA PHE A 250 10.13 20.10 21.99
C PHE A 250 8.74 20.18 22.64
N ALA A 251 8.44 21.31 23.30
CA ALA A 251 7.19 21.48 24.05
C ALA A 251 5.92 21.47 23.18
N ALA A 252 6.00 21.91 21.92
CA ALA A 252 4.85 22.02 21.00
C ALA A 252 4.73 20.85 19.99
N LEU A 253 5.60 19.84 20.09
CA LEU A 253 5.73 18.81 19.05
C LEU A 253 4.54 17.86 19.03
N LYS A 254 3.94 17.70 17.84
CA LYS A 254 2.81 16.81 17.57
C LYS A 254 3.20 15.58 16.76
N ILE A 255 4.20 15.71 15.88
CA ILE A 255 4.65 14.64 14.99
C ILE A 255 6.16 14.53 15.03
N LEU A 256 6.66 13.35 15.40
CA LEU A 256 8.08 13.01 15.39
C LEU A 256 8.33 11.79 14.49
N LYS A 257 9.18 11.97 13.46
CA LYS A 257 9.60 10.92 12.54
C LYS A 257 11.12 10.82 12.51
N LEU A 258 11.64 9.69 12.95
CA LEU A 258 13.07 9.37 12.95
C LEU A 258 13.30 8.15 12.04
N LYS A 259 14.15 8.28 11.03
CA LYS A 259 14.36 7.19 10.07
C LYS A 259 15.81 7.03 9.64
N ASP A 260 16.32 5.81 9.63
CA ASP A 260 17.67 5.49 9.15
C ASP A 260 18.72 6.37 9.88
N LEU A 261 18.67 6.40 11.23
CA LEU A 261 19.63 7.13 12.08
C LEU A 261 20.52 6.13 12.82
N GLU A 262 21.70 5.88 12.27
CA GLU A 262 22.55 4.78 12.73
C GLU A 262 23.13 5.02 14.13
N SER A 263 23.61 6.23 14.43
CA SER A 263 24.23 6.54 15.73
C SER A 263 23.24 6.99 16.82
N PHE A 264 21.95 7.04 16.51
CA PHE A 264 20.92 7.60 17.40
C PHE A 264 20.63 6.65 18.56
N HIS A 265 20.99 7.07 19.77
CA HIS A 265 20.88 6.25 20.99
C HIS A 265 20.03 6.88 22.09
N GLY A 266 19.71 8.18 22.00
CA GLY A 266 19.15 8.90 23.13
C GLY A 266 18.17 10.01 22.80
N TRP A 267 17.33 10.33 23.78
CA TRP A 267 16.36 11.42 23.76
C TRP A 267 16.93 12.71 24.36
N GLU A 268 18.14 12.64 24.89
CA GLU A 268 18.92 13.71 25.50
C GLU A 268 20.42 13.55 25.17
N THR A 269 21.19 14.62 25.36
CA THR A 269 22.64 14.59 25.23
C THR A 269 23.26 13.94 26.47
N ILE A 270 24.16 12.96 26.31
CA ILE A 270 24.84 12.14 27.37
C ILE A 270 25.38 12.94 28.59
N LYS A 271 25.54 14.27 28.46
CA LYS A 271 26.07 15.15 29.51
C LYS A 271 25.01 15.77 30.43
N ALA A 272 23.73 15.70 30.07
CA ALA A 272 22.62 16.18 30.89
C ALA A 272 22.23 15.12 31.93
N THR A 273 22.94 15.14 33.07
CA THR A 273 22.38 14.91 34.41
C THR A 273 21.48 13.68 34.65
N ARG A 274 22.03 12.69 35.36
CA ARG A 274 21.28 11.63 36.07
C ARG A 274 20.03 12.18 36.76
N GLY A 275 18.85 11.67 36.41
CA GLY A 275 17.59 11.90 37.14
C GLY A 275 16.56 12.83 36.47
N HIS A 276 16.74 13.25 35.21
CA HIS A 276 15.76 14.07 34.49
C HIS A 276 14.72 13.23 33.76
N GLN A 277 13.44 13.59 33.90
CA GLN A 277 12.34 12.94 33.22
C GLN A 277 11.95 13.72 31.97
N ILE A 278 11.84 13.02 30.84
CA ILE A 278 11.55 13.64 29.54
C ILE A 278 10.08 13.45 29.20
N MET A 279 9.44 14.52 28.76
CA MET A 279 8.05 14.50 28.33
C MET A 279 7.84 15.17 26.97
N PHE A 280 6.93 14.59 26.21
CA PHE A 280 6.40 15.14 24.97
C PHE A 280 4.90 15.40 25.15
N PRO A 281 4.50 16.54 25.72
CA PRO A 281 3.14 16.77 26.22
C PRO A 281 2.07 16.82 25.11
N HIS A 282 2.46 17.14 23.88
CA HIS A 282 1.55 17.32 22.75
C HIS A 282 1.77 16.29 21.62
N LEU A 283 2.64 15.29 21.82
CA LEU A 283 3.03 14.38 20.74
C LEU A 283 1.93 13.37 20.45
N GLU A 284 1.31 13.49 19.28
CA GLU A 284 0.23 12.62 18.81
C GLU A 284 0.75 11.43 18.00
N LYS A 285 1.86 11.61 17.29
CA LYS A 285 2.43 10.58 16.37
C LYS A 285 3.93 10.45 16.52
N LEU A 286 4.38 9.23 16.83
CA LEU A 286 5.79 8.86 16.91
C LEU A 286 6.08 7.71 15.95
N SER A 287 7.01 7.94 15.02
CA SER A 287 7.49 6.89 14.11
C SER A 287 9.02 6.83 14.12
N ILE A 288 9.57 5.69 14.52
CA ILE A 288 11.00 5.41 14.55
C ILE A 288 11.25 4.20 13.64
N ARG A 289 12.16 4.34 12.68
CA ARG A 289 12.49 3.26 11.74
C ARG A 289 13.99 3.16 11.48
N SER A 290 14.56 1.96 11.56
CA SER A 290 15.99 1.73 11.27
C SER A 290 16.93 2.59 12.13
N CYS A 291 16.64 2.76 13.42
CA CYS A 291 17.51 3.44 14.40
C CYS A 291 18.15 2.38 15.31
N GLN A 292 19.30 1.83 14.90
CA GLN A 292 19.79 0.57 15.43
C GLN A 292 20.41 0.66 16.82
N GLU A 293 20.87 1.84 17.23
CA GLU A 293 21.45 2.07 18.56
C GLU A 293 20.40 2.43 19.63
N LEU A 294 19.12 2.56 19.25
CA LEU A 294 18.06 2.90 20.19
C LEU A 294 17.66 1.68 21.03
N ILE A 295 17.95 1.75 22.34
CA ILE A 295 17.67 0.65 23.29
C ILE A 295 16.33 0.84 24.00
N ALA A 296 15.94 2.09 24.27
CA ALA A 296 14.78 2.42 25.10
C ALA A 296 14.02 3.67 24.65
N LEU A 297 12.74 3.73 24.96
CA LEU A 297 11.96 4.98 25.04
C LEU A 297 12.43 5.83 26.24
N PRO A 298 12.17 7.16 26.25
CA PRO A 298 12.69 8.04 27.29
C PRO A 298 12.15 7.69 28.68
N GLU A 299 12.91 8.04 29.72
CA GLU A 299 12.44 7.93 31.10
C GLU A 299 11.23 8.84 31.33
N ALA A 300 10.15 8.23 31.80
CA ALA A 300 8.84 8.84 31.84
C ALA A 300 8.57 9.53 33.20
N PRO A 301 7.98 10.73 33.22
CA PRO A 301 7.53 11.39 34.46
C PRO A 301 6.20 10.85 34.98
N LEU A 302 5.92 11.16 36.26
CA LEU A 302 4.62 10.92 36.90
C LEU A 302 3.54 11.83 36.30
N LEU A 303 2.36 11.24 36.04
CA LEU A 303 1.21 11.93 35.41
C LEU A 303 0.35 12.79 36.35
N GLU A 304 0.79 13.09 37.59
CA GLU A 304 -0.03 13.68 38.67
C GLU A 304 -0.81 14.97 38.28
N GLU A 305 -0.35 15.74 37.29
CA GLU A 305 -0.96 17.02 36.87
C GLU A 305 -1.69 16.99 35.51
N PHE A 306 -1.54 15.94 34.68
CA PHE A 306 -1.93 16.00 33.25
C PHE A 306 -3.17 15.18 32.88
N CYS A 307 -3.55 14.18 33.68
CA CYS A 307 -4.74 13.36 33.44
C CYS A 307 -5.53 13.25 34.75
N GLY A 308 -6.73 13.85 34.81
CA GLY A 308 -7.52 13.97 36.03
C GLY A 308 -7.69 12.67 36.80
N VAL A 309 -7.56 12.74 38.13
CA VAL A 309 -7.90 11.82 39.25
C VAL A 309 -7.63 10.29 39.14
N HIS A 310 -7.54 9.68 37.96
CA HIS A 310 -7.59 8.22 37.74
C HIS A 310 -6.23 7.54 37.50
N TYR A 311 -5.12 8.29 37.37
CA TYR A 311 -3.78 7.73 37.08
C TYR A 311 -2.72 8.10 38.12
N LYS A 312 -3.10 8.14 39.40
CA LYS A 312 -2.33 8.75 40.49
C LYS A 312 -0.92 8.21 40.75
N MET A 313 -0.43 7.22 39.99
CA MET A 313 0.92 6.64 40.11
C MET A 313 1.52 6.14 38.76
N ALA A 314 0.95 6.52 37.62
CA ALA A 314 1.42 6.04 36.31
C ALA A 314 2.48 6.96 35.69
N LEU A 315 3.44 6.36 34.97
CA LEU A 315 4.52 7.06 34.27
C LEU A 315 4.22 7.15 32.78
N SER A 316 4.32 8.34 32.18
CA SER A 316 4.28 8.47 30.72
C SER A 316 5.09 9.64 30.20
N ALA A 317 6.00 9.37 29.26
CA ALA A 317 6.63 10.41 28.46
C ALA A 317 5.72 10.95 27.34
N PHE A 318 4.58 10.28 27.10
CA PHE A 318 3.75 10.46 25.91
C PHE A 318 2.25 10.49 26.27
N PRO A 319 1.78 11.50 27.02
CA PRO A 319 0.42 11.52 27.58
C PRO A 319 -0.71 11.59 26.53
N VAL A 320 -0.47 12.11 25.32
CA VAL A 320 -1.51 12.29 24.29
C VAL A 320 -1.22 11.51 22.99
N LEU A 321 -0.29 10.57 23.04
CA LEU A 321 0.16 9.81 21.87
C LEU A 321 -0.92 8.88 21.37
N LYS A 322 -1.28 8.99 20.09
CA LYS A 322 -2.32 8.20 19.41
C LYS A 322 -1.75 7.13 18.49
N GLU A 323 -0.56 7.38 17.91
CA GLU A 323 0.07 6.49 16.93
C GLU A 323 1.55 6.28 17.28
N LEU A 324 1.94 5.03 17.54
CA LEU A 324 3.32 4.62 17.81
C LEU A 324 3.76 3.56 16.79
N LYS A 325 4.80 3.87 16.03
CA LYS A 325 5.38 2.97 15.01
C LYS A 325 6.86 2.75 15.27
N LEU A 326 7.24 1.53 15.61
CA LEU A 326 8.62 1.10 15.88
C LEU A 326 9.01 0.03 14.86
N LYS A 327 9.88 0.33 13.89
CA LYS A 327 10.28 -0.65 12.86
C LYS A 327 11.79 -0.79 12.71
N LYS A 328 12.32 -2.00 12.63
CA LYS A 328 13.76 -2.28 12.42
C LYS A 328 14.62 -1.65 13.52
N LEU A 329 14.34 -1.98 14.78
CA LEU A 329 15.08 -1.51 15.94
C LEU A 329 15.67 -2.73 16.68
N ASP A 330 16.81 -3.23 16.22
CA ASP A 330 17.31 -4.52 16.67
C ASP A 330 17.73 -4.52 18.15
N LYS A 331 18.25 -3.39 18.68
CA LYS A 331 18.65 -3.23 20.09
C LYS A 331 17.52 -2.81 21.03
N PHE A 332 16.33 -2.50 20.51
CA PHE A 332 15.23 -1.99 21.32
C PHE A 332 14.68 -3.05 22.27
N GLN A 333 14.63 -2.72 23.56
CA GLN A 333 14.26 -3.64 24.65
C GLN A 333 13.31 -3.04 25.70
N LYS A 334 13.34 -1.71 25.90
CA LYS A 334 12.66 -1.06 27.04
C LYS A 334 11.70 0.06 26.62
N TRP A 335 10.60 0.20 27.36
CA TRP A 335 9.52 1.15 27.09
C TRP A 335 9.59 2.45 27.92
N GLY A 336 10.64 2.59 28.73
CA GLY A 336 10.88 3.66 29.72
C GLY A 336 11.43 3.02 30.99
N ALA A 337 12.24 3.72 31.78
CA ALA A 337 12.75 3.17 33.04
C ALA A 337 11.68 3.30 34.15
N ALA A 338 11.30 2.18 34.77
CA ALA A 338 11.11 2.16 36.21
C ALA A 338 12.41 1.53 36.73
N ASP A 339 13.24 2.32 37.41
CA ASP A 339 14.46 1.81 38.01
C ASP A 339 14.09 0.59 38.88
N GLU A 340 14.78 -0.54 38.71
CA GLU A 340 14.53 -1.82 39.41
C GLU A 340 14.63 -1.68 40.95
N ALA A 341 14.97 -0.50 41.45
CA ALA A 341 15.22 -0.16 42.84
C ALA A 341 14.03 0.43 43.62
N ILE A 342 12.91 0.79 42.99
CA ILE A 342 11.76 1.34 43.73
C ILE A 342 10.67 0.28 43.90
N GLN A 343 10.58 -0.28 45.11
CA GLN A 343 9.51 -1.16 45.61
C GLN A 343 8.12 -0.47 45.64
N GLY A 344 7.65 0.06 44.51
CA GLY A 344 6.36 0.75 44.39
C GLY A 344 5.76 0.57 43.00
N GLN A 345 4.44 0.36 42.94
CA GLN A 345 3.59 0.09 41.77
C GLN A 345 3.58 1.22 40.71
N ARG A 346 4.74 1.58 40.15
CA ARG A 346 4.86 2.59 39.09
C ARG A 346 4.91 1.89 37.73
N HIS A 347 3.81 1.96 36.99
CA HIS A 347 3.67 1.34 35.68
C HIS A 347 3.78 2.37 34.55
N ILE A 348 4.37 1.95 33.43
CA ILE A 348 4.42 2.77 32.20
C ILE A 348 3.07 2.66 31.50
N ILE A 349 2.51 3.80 31.09
CA ILE A 349 1.22 3.85 30.40
C ILE A 349 1.26 4.75 29.17
N PHE A 350 0.49 4.37 28.16
CA PHE A 350 0.20 5.14 26.97
C PHE A 350 -1.32 5.38 26.91
N PRO A 351 -1.82 6.40 27.62
CA PRO A 351 -3.24 6.48 27.97
C PRO A 351 -4.15 6.75 26.77
N CYS A 352 -3.65 7.40 25.72
CA CYS A 352 -4.42 7.73 24.52
C CYS A 352 -4.01 6.94 23.27
N LEU A 353 -3.19 5.87 23.41
CA LEU A 353 -2.63 5.18 22.25
C LEU A 353 -3.67 4.31 21.58
N GLU A 354 -4.02 4.66 20.34
CA GLU A 354 -5.01 3.94 19.52
C GLU A 354 -4.36 2.94 18.57
N ASN A 355 -3.17 3.26 18.04
CA ASN A 355 -2.48 2.46 17.03
C ASN A 355 -1.04 2.16 17.43
N LEU A 356 -0.72 0.88 17.61
CA LEU A 356 0.64 0.39 17.89
C LEU A 356 1.10 -0.56 16.78
N SER A 357 2.20 -0.23 16.12
CA SER A 357 2.82 -1.06 15.09
C SER A 357 4.29 -1.28 15.40
N ILE A 358 4.68 -2.53 15.64
CA ILE A 358 6.04 -2.94 15.97
C ILE A 358 6.49 -3.96 14.93
N GLY A 359 7.62 -3.72 14.26
CA GLY A 359 8.11 -4.61 13.23
C GLY A 359 9.62 -4.78 13.23
N TYR A 360 10.14 -6.00 13.03
CA TYR A 360 11.58 -6.26 12.94
C TYR A 360 12.37 -5.73 14.15
N CYS A 361 11.86 -5.91 15.36
CA CYS A 361 12.54 -5.53 16.61
C CYS A 361 12.97 -6.81 17.35
N ARG A 362 14.15 -7.35 17.00
CA ARG A 362 14.55 -8.71 17.41
C ARG A 362 14.69 -8.90 18.92
N ASN A 363 15.18 -7.90 19.65
CA ASN A 363 15.41 -8.03 21.10
C ASN A 363 14.19 -7.69 21.97
N LEU A 364 13.05 -7.34 21.35
CA LEU A 364 11.83 -7.06 22.10
C LEU A 364 11.19 -8.38 22.55
N ILE A 365 11.18 -8.62 23.86
CA ILE A 365 10.65 -9.87 24.46
C ILE A 365 9.19 -9.70 24.89
N ALA A 366 8.82 -8.52 25.39
CA ALA A 366 7.51 -8.26 25.97
C ALA A 366 7.03 -6.81 25.77
N LEU A 367 5.72 -6.63 25.83
CA LEU A 367 5.09 -5.31 26.00
C LEU A 367 5.22 -4.84 27.48
N PRO A 368 5.06 -3.53 27.78
CA PRO A 368 5.14 -3.04 29.15
C PRO A 368 3.93 -3.49 29.98
N GLU A 369 4.16 -3.74 31.27
CA GLU A 369 3.06 -3.93 32.23
C GLU A 369 2.40 -2.60 32.57
N GLY A 370 1.07 -2.57 32.54
CA GLY A 370 0.29 -1.40 32.89
C GLY A 370 -0.36 -1.49 34.27
N PRO A 371 -0.98 -0.40 34.75
CA PRO A 371 -1.71 -0.37 36.00
C PRO A 371 -3.04 -1.15 35.94
N PHE A 372 -3.65 -1.39 37.11
CA PHE A 372 -4.97 -2.01 37.23
C PHE A 372 -6.07 -1.14 36.60
N LEU A 373 -7.01 -1.78 35.90
CA LEU A 373 -8.13 -1.11 35.22
C LEU A 373 -9.34 -0.82 36.11
N HIS A 374 -9.41 -1.36 37.33
CA HIS A 374 -10.55 -1.22 38.24
C HIS A 374 -10.85 0.25 38.62
N GLU A 375 -9.87 1.15 38.54
CA GLU A 375 -10.07 2.59 38.77
C GLU A 375 -10.50 3.39 37.52
N LEU A 376 -10.47 2.77 36.33
CA LEU A 376 -10.52 3.47 35.04
C LEU A 376 -11.85 3.37 34.29
N CYS A 377 -12.55 2.25 34.38
CA CYS A 377 -13.67 1.96 33.46
C CYS A 377 -15.04 1.72 34.14
N GLY A 378 -15.19 2.00 35.44
CA GLY A 378 -16.50 1.96 36.13
C GLY A 378 -17.25 0.62 36.12
N GLY A 379 -16.62 -0.44 35.61
CA GLY A 379 -17.12 -1.81 35.59
C GLY A 379 -16.30 -2.72 36.51
N ASP A 380 -16.85 -3.89 36.84
CA ASP A 380 -16.24 -4.92 37.69
C ASP A 380 -15.10 -5.66 36.96
N TYR A 381 -14.11 -4.90 36.48
CA TYR A 381 -12.88 -5.41 35.88
C TYR A 381 -11.95 -5.86 37.01
N GLY A 382 -12.21 -7.03 37.60
CA GLY A 382 -11.30 -7.63 38.58
C GLY A 382 -9.87 -7.73 38.04
N LYS A 383 -8.85 -7.50 38.88
CA LYS A 383 -7.38 -7.76 38.71
C LYS A 383 -6.74 -7.65 37.28
N ALA A 384 -7.29 -6.87 36.35
CA ALA A 384 -6.80 -6.77 34.97
C ALA A 384 -5.94 -5.52 34.77
N HIS A 385 -4.90 -5.63 33.94
CA HIS A 385 -3.91 -4.58 33.70
C HIS A 385 -3.78 -4.25 32.22
N SER A 386 -3.53 -2.98 31.90
CA SER A 386 -3.18 -2.58 30.53
C SER A 386 -2.33 -1.32 30.49
N ALA A 387 -1.21 -1.38 29.77
CA ALA A 387 -0.42 -0.18 29.45
C ALA A 387 -1.04 0.63 28.31
N PHE A 388 -2.05 0.07 27.62
CA PHE A 388 -2.65 0.62 26.41
C PHE A 388 -4.20 0.52 26.48
N PRO A 389 -4.85 1.30 27.37
CA PRO A 389 -6.29 1.19 27.60
C PRO A 389 -7.14 1.54 26.36
N GLU A 390 -6.69 2.48 25.53
CA GLU A 390 -7.42 2.96 24.34
C GLU A 390 -7.00 2.28 23.02
N LEU A 391 -6.22 1.19 23.10
CA LEU A 391 -5.65 0.54 21.92
C LEU A 391 -6.72 -0.11 21.04
N LYS A 392 -6.79 0.30 19.77
CA LYS A 392 -7.70 -0.23 18.75
C LYS A 392 -7.00 -1.11 17.72
N VAL A 393 -5.77 -0.76 17.34
CA VAL A 393 -5.00 -1.48 16.33
C VAL A 393 -3.64 -1.88 16.91
N LEU A 394 -3.35 -3.18 16.83
CA LEU A 394 -2.08 -3.76 17.22
C LEU A 394 -1.49 -4.60 16.08
N GLU A 395 -0.35 -4.16 15.56
CA GLU A 395 0.40 -4.85 14.51
C GLU A 395 1.77 -5.28 15.04
N LEU A 396 2.06 -6.58 14.99
CA LEU A 396 3.35 -7.17 15.36
C LEU A 396 3.89 -7.91 14.13
N GLU A 397 5.07 -7.52 13.65
CA GLU A 397 5.68 -8.06 12.43
C GLU A 397 7.11 -8.54 12.71
N LYS A 398 7.44 -9.80 12.47
CA LYS A 398 8.81 -10.35 12.54
C LYS A 398 9.53 -10.04 13.85
N LEU A 399 8.86 -10.31 14.97
CA LEU A 399 9.44 -10.18 16.31
C LEU A 399 9.97 -11.53 16.79
N GLU A 400 11.24 -11.81 16.49
CA GLU A 400 11.87 -13.12 16.69
C GLU A 400 11.83 -13.58 18.16
N ASN A 401 12.18 -12.72 19.14
CA ASN A 401 12.22 -13.08 20.56
C ASN A 401 10.96 -12.71 21.36
N PHE A 402 9.91 -12.21 20.71
CA PHE A 402 8.70 -11.77 21.39
C PHE A 402 7.90 -12.97 21.91
N GLN A 403 7.69 -13.02 23.23
CA GLN A 403 7.13 -14.19 23.93
C GLN A 403 5.84 -13.89 24.69
N LYS A 404 5.70 -12.67 25.24
CA LYS A 404 4.65 -12.37 26.24
C LYS A 404 4.10 -10.95 26.13
N TRP A 405 2.86 -10.77 26.55
CA TRP A 405 2.14 -9.50 26.52
C TRP A 405 2.43 -8.58 27.72
N GLY A 406 3.33 -8.99 28.65
CA GLY A 406 3.85 -8.20 29.79
C GLY A 406 4.96 -8.90 30.58
N ALA A 407 5.57 -8.21 31.53
CA ALA A 407 6.75 -8.65 32.27
C ALA A 407 6.43 -9.43 33.57
N ALA A 408 5.76 -10.57 33.49
CA ALA A 408 5.36 -11.29 34.71
C ALA A 408 6.57 -11.69 35.60
N ASP A 409 6.53 -11.27 36.87
CA ASP A 409 7.29 -11.85 37.98
C ASP A 409 6.61 -13.15 38.45
N GLU A 410 7.38 -14.13 38.92
CA GLU A 410 6.90 -15.44 39.40
C GLU A 410 5.84 -15.35 40.53
N GLU A 411 5.71 -14.20 41.19
CA GLU A 411 4.71 -13.93 42.24
C GLU A 411 3.30 -13.56 41.71
N THR A 412 3.15 -13.25 40.41
CA THR A 412 1.87 -12.84 39.79
C THR A 412 1.04 -14.02 39.28
N GLN A 413 0.91 -15.08 40.08
CA GLN A 413 0.05 -16.22 39.77
C GLN A 413 -1.43 -15.76 39.62
N GLY A 414 -1.86 -15.56 38.37
CA GLY A 414 -3.26 -15.31 38.00
C GLY A 414 -3.63 -13.90 37.53
N GLN A 415 -2.67 -12.98 37.33
CA GLN A 415 -2.95 -11.62 36.84
C GLN A 415 -2.97 -11.56 35.30
N GLN A 416 -3.93 -10.84 34.70
CA GLN A 416 -4.20 -10.89 33.24
C GLN A 416 -4.00 -9.52 32.56
N ILE A 417 -3.35 -9.53 31.39
CA ILE A 417 -3.17 -8.35 30.53
C ILE A 417 -4.25 -8.33 29.46
N ILE A 418 -4.95 -7.20 29.34
CA ILE A 418 -6.08 -7.05 28.43
C ILE A 418 -5.97 -5.80 27.56
N PHE A 419 -6.61 -5.82 26.40
CA PHE A 419 -6.78 -4.68 25.50
C PHE A 419 -8.28 -4.45 25.27
N PRO A 420 -8.94 -3.60 26.07
CA PRO A 420 -10.41 -3.54 26.11
C PRO A 420 -11.03 -2.93 24.84
N CYS A 421 -10.29 -2.06 24.14
CA CYS A 421 -10.74 -1.38 22.94
C CYS A 421 -10.23 -2.00 21.63
N LEU A 422 -9.57 -3.16 21.68
CA LEU A 422 -8.89 -3.72 20.50
C LEU A 422 -9.88 -4.19 19.43
N GLU A 423 -9.78 -3.61 18.25
CA GLU A 423 -10.61 -3.88 17.07
C GLU A 423 -9.86 -4.72 16.04
N ASN A 424 -8.55 -4.46 15.87
CA ASN A 424 -7.71 -5.08 14.86
C ASN A 424 -6.42 -5.62 15.49
N LEU A 425 -6.16 -6.91 15.30
CA LEU A 425 -4.92 -7.57 15.70
C LEU A 425 -4.26 -8.23 14.49
N SER A 426 -3.02 -7.87 14.22
CA SER A 426 -2.19 -8.48 13.18
C SER A 426 -0.89 -8.98 13.79
N ILE A 427 -0.62 -10.28 13.60
CA ILE A 427 0.58 -10.98 14.05
C ILE A 427 1.20 -11.65 12.83
N ASP A 428 2.34 -11.15 12.37
CA ASP A 428 3.08 -11.67 11.23
C ASP A 428 4.45 -12.15 11.70
N SER A 429 4.78 -13.42 11.45
CA SER A 429 6.11 -14.01 11.68
C SER A 429 6.62 -13.87 13.13
N CYS A 430 5.76 -14.02 14.14
CA CYS A 430 6.13 -13.98 15.57
C CYS A 430 6.28 -15.40 16.15
N GLN A 431 7.45 -16.02 15.93
CA GLN A 431 7.64 -17.46 16.16
C GLN A 431 7.60 -17.90 17.62
N ASN A 432 8.05 -17.07 18.56
CA ASN A 432 8.08 -17.42 19.99
C ASN A 432 6.77 -17.10 20.73
N LEU A 433 5.79 -16.50 20.05
CA LEU A 433 4.51 -16.17 20.63
C LEU A 433 3.57 -17.38 20.51
N ILE A 434 3.18 -17.96 21.65
CA ILE A 434 2.36 -19.17 21.69
C ILE A 434 0.91 -18.94 22.14
N ALA A 435 0.59 -17.72 22.61
CA ALA A 435 -0.73 -17.40 23.14
C ALA A 435 -1.16 -15.96 22.82
N LEU A 436 -2.44 -15.77 22.56
CA LEU A 436 -3.07 -14.46 22.53
C LEU A 436 -3.22 -13.87 23.95
N PRO A 437 -3.43 -12.54 24.07
CA PRO A 437 -3.83 -11.94 25.34
C PRO A 437 -5.11 -12.64 25.83
N LYS A 438 -5.14 -13.09 27.09
CA LYS A 438 -6.34 -13.74 27.63
C LYS A 438 -7.48 -12.72 27.65
N SER A 439 -8.46 -12.89 26.78
CA SER A 439 -9.68 -12.09 26.77
C SER A 439 -10.65 -12.63 27.81
N ASN A 440 -10.88 -11.83 28.86
CA ASN A 440 -11.90 -11.94 29.90
C ASN A 440 -11.66 -12.92 31.09
N ILE A 441 -12.16 -12.43 32.23
CA ILE A 441 -11.95 -12.87 33.63
C ILE A 441 -12.87 -14.05 34.03
N TYR A 442 -13.83 -14.43 33.18
CA TYR A 442 -14.98 -15.25 33.59
C TYR A 442 -14.71 -16.75 33.78
N GLU A 443 -13.55 -17.26 33.33
CA GLU A 443 -13.12 -18.65 33.64
C GLU A 443 -12.94 -18.88 35.16
N SER A 444 -12.82 -17.81 35.97
CA SER A 444 -12.69 -17.93 37.43
C SER A 444 -14.01 -17.86 38.21
N LEU A 445 -15.14 -17.51 37.58
CA LEU A 445 -16.40 -17.18 38.28
C LEU A 445 -17.59 -18.13 37.98
N GLY A 446 -17.47 -19.08 37.05
CA GLY A 446 -18.52 -20.09 36.83
C GLY A 446 -19.90 -19.54 36.42
N LEU A 447 -19.95 -18.35 35.82
CA LEU A 447 -21.19 -17.70 35.38
C LEU A 447 -21.50 -18.05 33.91
N THR A 448 -22.67 -18.65 33.68
CA THR A 448 -23.16 -19.19 32.39
C THR A 448 -23.92 -18.17 31.53
N THR A 449 -23.80 -16.87 31.82
CA THR A 449 -24.47 -15.81 31.06
C THR A 449 -23.45 -14.77 30.60
N LEU A 450 -23.12 -14.81 29.30
CA LEU A 450 -22.19 -13.92 28.59
C LEU A 450 -22.75 -12.49 28.47
N PRO A 451 -21.97 -11.45 28.84
CA PRO A 451 -22.12 -10.13 28.23
C PRO A 451 -20.80 -9.60 27.63
N GLU A 452 -20.90 -9.12 26.39
CA GLU A 452 -19.96 -8.28 25.62
C GLU A 452 -18.55 -8.83 25.40
N VAL A 453 -18.54 -9.78 24.45
CA VAL A 453 -17.42 -10.32 23.68
C VAL A 453 -16.51 -9.19 23.16
N THR A 454 -15.22 -9.44 23.14
CA THR A 454 -14.16 -8.60 22.55
C THR A 454 -14.63 -7.74 21.36
N LYS A 455 -14.26 -6.44 21.33
CA LYS A 455 -14.46 -5.55 20.16
C LYS A 455 -13.68 -5.98 18.90
N LEU A 456 -12.96 -7.10 18.97
CA LEU A 456 -12.07 -7.57 17.92
C LEU A 456 -12.88 -7.97 16.69
N SER A 457 -12.77 -7.15 15.64
CA SER A 457 -13.48 -7.33 14.38
C SER A 457 -12.59 -7.92 13.28
N SER A 458 -11.27 -7.79 13.43
CA SER A 458 -10.28 -8.25 12.45
C SER A 458 -9.10 -8.94 13.15
N LEU A 459 -8.81 -10.18 12.74
CA LEU A 459 -7.66 -10.95 13.20
C LEU A 459 -6.83 -11.44 12.01
N GLU A 460 -5.54 -11.16 12.05
CA GLU A 460 -4.56 -11.62 11.06
C GLU A 460 -3.43 -12.37 11.77
N ILE A 461 -3.19 -13.62 11.39
CA ILE A 461 -2.10 -14.46 11.88
C ILE A 461 -1.35 -14.96 10.63
N ILE A 462 -0.17 -14.42 10.36
CA ILE A 462 0.59 -14.69 9.14
C ILE A 462 1.94 -15.30 9.54
N ASP A 463 2.36 -16.36 8.84
CA ASP A 463 3.65 -17.06 9.00
C ASP A 463 4.04 -17.32 10.47
N SER A 464 3.04 -17.60 11.31
CA SER A 464 3.18 -17.80 12.76
C SER A 464 2.72 -19.19 13.18
N HIS A 465 2.93 -19.57 14.45
CA HIS A 465 2.54 -20.89 14.96
C HIS A 465 1.02 -21.10 14.93
N GLN A 466 0.58 -22.28 14.47
CA GLN A 466 -0.83 -22.70 14.44
C GLN A 466 -1.51 -22.68 15.82
N GLN A 467 -0.74 -22.83 16.91
CA GLN A 467 -1.29 -22.80 18.27
C GLN A 467 -1.91 -21.46 18.66
N ILE A 468 -1.44 -20.35 18.09
CA ILE A 468 -2.04 -19.03 18.31
C ILE A 468 -3.49 -19.04 17.83
N PHE A 469 -3.72 -19.59 16.63
CA PHE A 469 -5.04 -19.72 16.04
C PHE A 469 -5.96 -20.63 16.87
N LEU A 470 -5.48 -21.83 17.24
CA LEU A 470 -6.26 -22.78 18.03
C LEU A 470 -6.66 -22.22 19.40
N ALA A 471 -5.79 -21.45 20.04
CA ALA A 471 -6.09 -20.78 21.30
C ALA A 471 -7.04 -19.58 21.15
N ALA A 472 -7.06 -18.94 19.97
CA ALA A 472 -7.83 -17.73 19.68
C ALA A 472 -9.29 -18.03 19.33
N ILE A 473 -9.50 -18.95 18.39
CA ILE A 473 -10.76 -19.09 17.65
C ILE A 473 -11.99 -19.29 18.55
N PRO A 474 -11.97 -20.20 19.56
CA PRO A 474 -13.14 -20.39 20.43
C PRO A 474 -13.58 -19.12 21.17
N ARG A 475 -12.71 -18.10 21.27
CA ARG A 475 -12.95 -16.86 22.04
C ARG A 475 -13.39 -15.67 21.19
N VAL A 476 -13.06 -15.66 19.90
CA VAL A 476 -13.22 -14.46 19.05
C VAL A 476 -14.08 -14.70 17.80
N ILE A 477 -14.43 -15.96 17.49
CA ILE A 477 -15.15 -16.29 16.24
C ILE A 477 -16.52 -15.60 16.12
N ASP A 478 -17.14 -15.25 17.25
CA ASP A 478 -18.45 -14.60 17.32
C ASP A 478 -18.41 -13.09 17.06
N SER A 479 -17.23 -12.46 17.12
CA SER A 479 -17.04 -11.02 16.89
C SER A 479 -16.31 -10.68 15.58
N LEU A 480 -15.61 -11.65 14.98
CA LEU A 480 -14.79 -11.42 13.80
C LEU A 480 -15.60 -11.21 12.51
N SER A 481 -15.34 -10.09 11.85
CA SER A 481 -15.82 -9.77 10.50
C SER A 481 -14.79 -10.14 9.41
N LYS A 482 -13.50 -10.16 9.75
CA LYS A 482 -12.36 -10.50 8.89
C LYS A 482 -11.38 -11.43 9.62
N LEU A 483 -10.95 -12.49 8.94
CA LEU A 483 -9.94 -13.43 9.42
C LEU A 483 -8.93 -13.73 8.30
N VAL A 484 -7.64 -13.57 8.61
CA VAL A 484 -6.52 -13.93 7.73
C VAL A 484 -5.61 -14.89 8.48
N ILE A 485 -5.33 -16.06 7.91
CA ILE A 485 -4.45 -17.06 8.51
C ILE A 485 -3.45 -17.60 7.50
N SER A 486 -2.19 -17.68 7.87
CA SER A 486 -1.08 -18.34 7.17
C SER A 486 -0.12 -18.85 8.25
N PHE A 487 0.40 -20.07 8.08
CA PHE A 487 1.25 -20.70 9.09
C PHE A 487 2.60 -21.10 8.52
N ASN A 488 3.64 -20.98 9.34
CA ASN A 488 5.01 -21.36 8.98
C ASN A 488 5.26 -22.88 9.05
N ASP A 489 4.55 -23.59 9.93
CA ASP A 489 4.81 -25.01 10.19
C ASP A 489 3.90 -25.93 9.37
N ALA A 490 4.52 -26.89 8.68
CA ALA A 490 3.82 -28.00 8.02
C ALA A 490 3.42 -29.13 8.99
N ALA A 491 3.85 -29.06 10.25
CA ALA A 491 3.66 -30.15 11.21
C ALA A 491 2.20 -30.23 11.64
N ALA A 492 1.55 -31.36 11.32
CA ALA A 492 0.32 -31.79 11.96
C ALA A 492 0.59 -32.01 13.46
N ALA A 493 0.61 -30.94 14.25
CA ALA A 493 0.38 -31.07 15.67
C ALA A 493 -0.94 -31.81 15.81
N ALA A 494 -0.94 -32.93 16.54
CA ALA A 494 -2.15 -33.69 16.79
C ALA A 494 -3.22 -32.70 17.29
N LEU A 495 -4.26 -32.48 16.49
CA LEU A 495 -5.37 -31.62 16.88
C LEU A 495 -5.90 -32.17 18.21
N PRO A 496 -5.97 -31.35 19.27
CA PRO A 496 -6.63 -31.76 20.50
C PRO A 496 -8.02 -32.32 20.15
N ALA A 497 -8.42 -33.44 20.75
CA ALA A 497 -9.79 -33.91 20.62
C ALA A 497 -10.72 -32.78 21.09
N GLY A 498 -11.64 -32.34 20.23
CA GLY A 498 -12.51 -31.19 20.50
C GLY A 498 -11.91 -29.80 20.20
N ALA A 499 -10.79 -29.69 19.46
CA ALA A 499 -10.18 -28.38 19.12
C ALA A 499 -11.13 -27.38 18.43
N PHE A 500 -12.20 -27.88 17.81
CA PHE A 500 -13.24 -27.09 17.17
C PHE A 500 -14.64 -27.39 17.73
N GLU A 501 -14.73 -28.04 18.90
CA GLU A 501 -15.99 -28.20 19.64
C GLU A 501 -16.39 -26.83 20.21
N LEU A 502 -17.06 -26.04 19.37
CA LEU A 502 -17.82 -24.89 19.82
C LEU A 502 -18.94 -25.40 20.74
N ALA A 503 -18.98 -24.91 21.98
CA ALA A 503 -20.11 -25.14 22.87
C ALA A 503 -21.38 -24.65 22.15
N ASP A 504 -22.31 -25.55 21.84
CA ASP A 504 -23.51 -25.33 21.02
C ASP A 504 -23.27 -25.02 19.52
N SER A 505 -22.64 -25.96 18.79
CA SER A 505 -22.43 -25.93 17.33
C SER A 505 -23.68 -25.80 16.43
N SER A 506 -24.89 -25.71 16.99
CA SER A 506 -26.14 -25.58 16.22
C SER A 506 -26.76 -24.17 16.23
N SER A 507 -26.25 -23.23 17.02
CA SER A 507 -26.86 -21.90 17.20
C SER A 507 -25.97 -20.71 16.83
N ILE A 508 -24.64 -20.89 16.78
CA ILE A 508 -23.68 -19.82 16.55
C ILE A 508 -23.49 -19.57 15.04
N LYS A 509 -23.92 -18.39 14.58
CA LYS A 509 -23.66 -17.88 13.22
C LYS A 509 -22.62 -16.77 13.32
N SER A 510 -21.42 -17.03 12.85
CA SER A 510 -20.33 -16.06 12.86
C SER A 510 -20.66 -14.87 11.95
N PRO A 511 -20.32 -13.62 12.34
CA PRO A 511 -20.45 -12.43 11.49
C PRO A 511 -19.35 -12.33 10.42
N LEU A 512 -18.52 -13.37 10.24
CA LEU A 512 -17.38 -13.38 9.34
C LEU A 512 -17.83 -13.19 7.88
N THR A 513 -17.34 -12.11 7.25
CA THR A 513 -17.64 -11.76 5.85
C THR A 513 -16.46 -12.00 4.91
N SER A 514 -15.23 -12.01 5.44
CA SER A 514 -14.00 -12.20 4.67
C SER A 514 -13.07 -13.19 5.38
N LEU A 515 -12.70 -14.26 4.69
CA LEU A 515 -11.75 -15.29 5.15
C LEU A 515 -10.62 -15.42 4.12
N GLN A 516 -9.38 -15.30 4.59
CA GLN A 516 -8.20 -15.55 3.77
C GLN A 516 -7.36 -16.66 4.41
N LEU A 517 -7.13 -17.73 3.65
CA LEU A 517 -6.32 -18.88 4.02
C LEU A 517 -5.05 -18.85 3.18
N GLY A 518 -3.89 -18.82 3.81
CA GLY A 518 -2.58 -18.90 3.19
C GLY A 518 -1.94 -20.27 3.40
N SER A 519 -0.61 -20.28 3.38
CA SER A 519 0.21 -21.48 3.48
C SER A 519 -0.07 -22.31 4.75
N ASN A 520 0.04 -23.63 4.63
CA ASN A 520 -0.06 -24.60 5.73
C ASN A 520 -1.38 -24.59 6.55
N CYS A 521 -2.51 -24.14 5.98
CA CYS A 521 -3.82 -24.13 6.63
C CYS A 521 -4.56 -25.49 6.65
N ASN A 522 -3.83 -26.61 6.61
CA ASN A 522 -4.37 -27.97 6.41
C ASN A 522 -5.38 -28.38 7.50
N LEU A 523 -5.22 -27.85 8.72
CA LEU A 523 -6.10 -28.09 9.87
C LEU A 523 -7.57 -27.71 9.63
N LEU A 524 -7.84 -26.78 8.71
CA LEU A 524 -9.21 -26.37 8.38
C LEU A 524 -9.92 -27.29 7.39
N PHE A 525 -9.19 -28.18 6.72
CA PHE A 525 -9.76 -29.17 5.78
C PHE A 525 -9.76 -30.58 6.38
N HIS A 526 -9.53 -30.70 7.70
CA HIS A 526 -9.69 -31.95 8.43
C HIS A 526 -11.17 -32.15 8.82
N SER A 527 -11.62 -33.41 8.94
CA SER A 527 -13.03 -33.74 9.23
C SER A 527 -13.58 -33.08 10.52
N SER A 528 -12.70 -32.74 11.46
CA SER A 528 -13.05 -32.03 12.70
C SER A 528 -13.37 -30.54 12.53
N ALA A 529 -12.97 -29.92 11.40
CA ALA A 529 -13.17 -28.50 11.15
C ALA A 529 -14.51 -28.18 10.47
N LEU A 530 -15.27 -29.20 10.03
CA LEU A 530 -16.56 -29.00 9.35
C LEU A 530 -17.53 -28.14 10.18
N ALA A 531 -17.54 -28.30 11.50
CA ALA A 531 -18.34 -27.49 12.41
C ALA A 531 -18.03 -25.98 12.31
N LEU A 532 -16.75 -25.60 12.10
CA LEU A 532 -16.39 -24.20 11.88
C LEU A 532 -16.96 -23.68 10.56
N TRP A 533 -16.83 -24.43 9.47
CA TRP A 533 -17.37 -24.04 8.16
C TRP A 533 -18.89 -23.86 8.17
N THR A 534 -19.60 -24.69 8.94
CA THR A 534 -21.06 -24.54 9.11
C THR A 534 -21.46 -23.24 9.82
N SER A 535 -20.55 -22.61 10.58
CA SER A 535 -20.80 -21.33 11.24
C SER A 535 -20.62 -20.11 10.31
N PHE A 536 -19.90 -20.25 9.19
CA PHE A 536 -19.53 -19.17 8.26
C PHE A 536 -20.61 -18.85 7.21
N VAL A 537 -21.87 -18.89 7.62
CA VAL A 537 -23.02 -18.69 6.72
C VAL A 537 -23.10 -17.28 6.12
N GLN A 538 -22.44 -16.29 6.72
CA GLN A 538 -22.39 -14.90 6.24
C GLN A 538 -21.18 -14.58 5.37
N LEU A 539 -20.29 -15.57 5.13
CA LEU A 539 -19.05 -15.37 4.40
C LEU A 539 -19.33 -14.94 2.95
N GLN A 540 -18.73 -13.82 2.51
CA GLN A 540 -18.90 -13.27 1.17
C GLN A 540 -17.64 -13.41 0.32
N VAL A 541 -16.46 -13.33 0.95
CA VAL A 541 -15.16 -13.42 0.28
C VAL A 541 -14.34 -14.54 0.92
N LEU A 542 -13.91 -15.48 0.08
CA LEU A 542 -12.98 -16.55 0.46
C LEU A 542 -11.77 -16.50 -0.48
N ARG A 543 -10.58 -16.30 0.09
CA ARG A 543 -9.31 -16.42 -0.61
C ARG A 543 -8.54 -17.61 -0.04
N ILE A 544 -8.04 -18.48 -0.91
CA ILE A 544 -7.19 -19.61 -0.56
C ILE A 544 -5.89 -19.47 -1.36
N GLN A 545 -4.76 -19.43 -0.68
CA GLN A 545 -3.44 -19.27 -1.27
C GLN A 545 -2.50 -20.36 -0.73
N ASP A 546 -1.68 -20.96 -1.61
CA ASP A 546 -0.62 -21.91 -1.24
C ASP A 546 -1.10 -23.06 -0.31
N CYS A 547 -2.32 -23.55 -0.58
CA CYS A 547 -2.95 -24.61 0.21
C CYS A 547 -2.75 -25.99 -0.41
N ASP A 548 -1.64 -26.63 -0.05
CA ASP A 548 -1.24 -27.95 -0.55
C ASP A 548 -2.11 -29.13 -0.05
N ALA A 549 -2.85 -28.97 1.05
CA ALA A 549 -3.83 -29.98 1.48
C ALA A 549 -5.08 -30.01 0.60
N LEU A 550 -5.34 -28.94 -0.15
CA LEU A 550 -6.49 -28.85 -1.04
C LEU A 550 -6.24 -29.65 -2.32
N VAL A 551 -6.23 -30.98 -2.22
CA VAL A 551 -6.05 -31.88 -3.37
C VAL A 551 -7.32 -31.99 -4.21
N TYR A 552 -8.48 -31.96 -3.54
CA TYR A 552 -9.79 -32.03 -4.18
C TYR A 552 -10.69 -30.91 -3.68
N TRP A 553 -11.77 -30.63 -4.43
CA TRP A 553 -12.79 -29.68 -4.02
C TRP A 553 -13.45 -30.10 -2.69
N PRO A 554 -13.47 -29.23 -1.66
CA PRO A 554 -14.01 -29.54 -0.33
C PRO A 554 -15.54 -29.39 -0.36
N VAL A 555 -16.20 -30.45 -0.84
CA VAL A 555 -17.64 -30.45 -1.17
C VAL A 555 -18.50 -30.14 0.05
N GLU A 556 -18.19 -30.72 1.22
CA GLU A 556 -18.99 -30.55 2.44
C GLU A 556 -18.85 -29.13 3.01
N GLU A 557 -17.63 -28.58 2.98
CA GLU A 557 -17.32 -27.24 3.44
C GLU A 557 -17.96 -26.17 2.54
N PHE A 558 -17.81 -26.30 1.21
CA PHE A 558 -18.37 -25.35 0.25
C PHE A 558 -19.91 -25.37 0.22
N GLN A 559 -20.56 -26.48 0.56
CA GLN A 559 -22.02 -26.53 0.70
C GLN A 559 -22.54 -25.63 1.84
N SER A 560 -21.74 -25.39 2.87
CA SER A 560 -22.11 -24.53 4.01
C SER A 560 -22.06 -23.04 3.67
N LEU A 561 -21.29 -22.65 2.66
CA LEU A 561 -20.98 -21.26 2.30
C LEU A 561 -22.04 -20.62 1.39
N VAL A 562 -23.27 -20.54 1.89
CA VAL A 562 -24.44 -20.11 1.10
C VAL A 562 -24.41 -18.64 0.68
N SER A 563 -23.67 -17.77 1.38
CA SER A 563 -23.58 -16.32 1.08
C SER A 563 -22.36 -15.94 0.25
N LEU A 564 -21.51 -16.90 -0.14
CA LEU A 564 -20.24 -16.63 -0.79
C LEU A 564 -20.46 -16.02 -2.18
N ARG A 565 -19.82 -14.87 -2.44
CA ARG A 565 -19.89 -14.14 -3.71
C ARG A 565 -18.56 -14.18 -4.47
N ASN A 566 -17.44 -14.17 -3.76
CA ASN A 566 -16.11 -14.11 -4.36
C ASN A 566 -15.27 -15.26 -3.83
N LEU A 567 -14.77 -16.09 -4.75
CA LEU A 567 -13.81 -17.16 -4.47
C LEU A 567 -12.53 -16.90 -5.26
N GLU A 568 -11.41 -16.84 -4.55
CA GLU A 568 -10.08 -16.70 -5.13
C GLU A 568 -9.20 -17.86 -4.67
N ILE A 569 -8.55 -18.54 -5.61
CA ILE A 569 -7.64 -19.66 -5.36
C ILE A 569 -6.33 -19.38 -6.10
N GLU A 570 -5.23 -19.32 -5.38
CA GLU A 570 -3.91 -18.94 -5.91
C GLU A 570 -2.84 -19.92 -5.42
N ASP A 571 -1.89 -20.32 -6.27
CA ASP A 571 -0.76 -21.17 -5.90
C ASP A 571 -1.13 -22.55 -5.27
N CYS A 572 -2.36 -23.04 -5.45
CA CYS A 572 -2.80 -24.35 -4.93
C CYS A 572 -2.37 -25.50 -5.87
N ASN A 573 -1.06 -25.79 -5.90
CA ASN A 573 -0.45 -26.64 -6.91
C ASN A 573 -0.84 -28.12 -6.88
N LYS A 574 -1.38 -28.63 -5.75
CA LYS A 574 -1.87 -30.01 -5.61
C LYS A 574 -3.35 -30.19 -5.92
N LEU A 575 -4.09 -29.11 -6.18
CA LEU A 575 -5.52 -29.17 -6.50
C LEU A 575 -5.74 -29.83 -7.87
N ILE A 576 -6.52 -30.91 -7.91
CA ILE A 576 -6.79 -31.69 -9.14
C ILE A 576 -8.23 -31.47 -9.64
N GLY A 577 -9.21 -31.52 -8.73
CA GLY A 577 -10.63 -31.51 -9.10
C GLY A 577 -11.51 -32.28 -8.11
N TYR A 578 -12.42 -33.12 -8.61
CA TYR A 578 -13.23 -33.99 -7.75
C TYR A 578 -12.48 -35.26 -7.32
N ALA A 579 -12.76 -35.73 -6.10
CA ALA A 579 -12.27 -37.02 -5.63
C ALA A 579 -12.83 -38.19 -6.49
N PRO A 580 -12.04 -39.26 -6.74
CA PRO A 580 -12.54 -40.45 -7.41
C PRO A 580 -13.68 -41.11 -6.63
N ALA A 581 -14.76 -41.50 -7.31
CA ALA A 581 -15.86 -42.22 -6.67
C ALA A 581 -15.36 -43.56 -6.10
N ALA A 582 -15.76 -43.89 -4.87
CA ALA A 582 -15.45 -45.17 -4.25
C ALA A 582 -16.06 -46.32 -5.08
N PRO A 583 -15.35 -47.45 -5.26
CA PRO A 583 -15.87 -48.56 -6.04
C PRO A 583 -17.16 -49.11 -5.41
N GLY A 584 -18.28 -48.94 -6.12
CA GLY A 584 -19.59 -49.47 -5.71
C GLY A 584 -20.63 -48.43 -5.26
N GLN A 585 -20.29 -47.15 -5.13
CA GLN A 585 -21.29 -46.09 -5.01
C GLN A 585 -21.75 -45.62 -6.40
N PRO A 586 -23.05 -45.34 -6.62
CA PRO A 586 -23.45 -44.55 -7.78
C PRO A 586 -22.62 -43.25 -7.73
N THR A 587 -22.16 -42.76 -8.88
CA THR A 587 -21.49 -41.46 -8.97
C THR A 587 -22.45 -40.42 -8.42
N SER A 588 -22.35 -40.14 -7.12
CA SER A 588 -23.23 -39.24 -6.41
C SER A 588 -23.20 -37.93 -7.16
N GLU A 589 -24.38 -37.39 -7.42
CA GLU A 589 -24.63 -36.19 -8.19
C GLU A 589 -23.54 -35.15 -7.87
N ARG A 590 -22.74 -34.75 -8.87
CA ARG A 590 -21.78 -33.65 -8.73
C ARG A 590 -22.58 -32.38 -8.45
N SER A 591 -22.92 -32.17 -7.18
CA SER A 591 -23.83 -31.11 -6.73
C SER A 591 -23.28 -29.74 -7.08
N GLN A 592 -24.19 -28.80 -7.33
CA GLN A 592 -23.84 -27.41 -7.60
C GLN A 592 -23.33 -26.79 -6.29
N LEU A 593 -22.05 -26.39 -6.28
CA LEU A 593 -21.41 -25.75 -5.12
C LEU A 593 -21.63 -24.23 -5.19
N LEU A 594 -21.63 -23.58 -4.02
CA LEU A 594 -21.57 -22.12 -3.89
C LEU A 594 -22.69 -21.38 -4.68
N PRO A 595 -23.97 -21.54 -4.32
CA PRO A 595 -25.11 -21.15 -5.17
C PRO A 595 -25.15 -19.65 -5.54
N ASN A 596 -24.55 -18.78 -4.74
CA ASN A 596 -24.56 -17.32 -4.91
C ASN A 596 -23.22 -16.73 -5.41
N LEU A 597 -22.30 -17.57 -5.90
CA LEU A 597 -20.98 -17.12 -6.37
C LEU A 597 -21.11 -16.20 -7.59
N GLU A 598 -20.56 -14.99 -7.49
CA GLU A 598 -20.54 -13.98 -8.55
C GLU A 598 -19.19 -13.88 -9.26
N SER A 599 -18.09 -14.18 -8.56
CA SER A 599 -16.74 -14.08 -9.10
C SER A 599 -15.89 -15.29 -8.69
N LEU A 600 -15.29 -15.95 -9.68
CA LEU A 600 -14.29 -17.01 -9.48
C LEU A 600 -12.95 -16.59 -10.08
N ASN A 601 -11.89 -16.64 -9.28
CA ASN A 601 -10.52 -16.41 -9.73
C ASN A 601 -9.65 -17.60 -9.35
N ILE A 602 -8.99 -18.22 -10.33
CA ILE A 602 -8.05 -19.33 -10.11
C ILE A 602 -6.74 -18.98 -10.80
N ARG A 603 -5.64 -18.88 -10.04
CA ARG A 603 -4.32 -18.54 -10.58
C ARG A 603 -3.26 -19.54 -10.13
N ASP A 604 -2.29 -19.80 -10.99
CA ASP A 604 -1.06 -20.54 -10.68
C ASP A 604 -1.34 -21.91 -10.01
N CYS A 605 -2.34 -22.65 -10.50
CA CYS A 605 -2.69 -23.98 -9.98
C CYS A 605 -2.23 -25.08 -10.95
N GLU A 606 -1.02 -25.60 -10.75
CA GLU A 606 -0.35 -26.48 -11.72
C GLU A 606 -1.08 -27.80 -12.03
N SER A 607 -1.63 -28.48 -11.01
CA SER A 607 -2.25 -29.81 -11.17
C SER A 607 -3.75 -29.78 -11.50
N LEU A 608 -4.36 -28.60 -11.62
CA LEU A 608 -5.81 -28.48 -11.75
C LEU A 608 -6.28 -29.04 -13.09
N VAL A 609 -7.10 -30.09 -13.06
CA VAL A 609 -7.62 -30.78 -14.25
C VAL A 609 -9.06 -30.38 -14.57
N GLU A 610 -9.91 -30.26 -13.54
CA GLU A 610 -11.33 -29.91 -13.71
C GLU A 610 -11.83 -28.93 -12.61
N ILE A 611 -12.60 -27.93 -13.05
CA ILE A 611 -13.33 -27.00 -12.16
C ILE A 611 -14.69 -27.62 -11.77
N PHE A 612 -15.20 -27.28 -10.58
CA PHE A 612 -16.51 -27.71 -10.11
C PHE A 612 -17.68 -27.16 -10.96
N ASN A 613 -18.86 -27.73 -10.79
CA ASN A 613 -20.07 -27.27 -11.49
C ASN A 613 -20.46 -25.86 -11.03
N MET A 614 -20.30 -24.89 -11.93
CA MET A 614 -20.46 -23.47 -11.65
C MET A 614 -21.94 -23.04 -11.50
N PRO A 615 -22.26 -22.10 -10.60
CA PRO A 615 -23.62 -21.66 -10.35
C PRO A 615 -24.11 -20.62 -11.37
N ALA A 616 -25.42 -20.54 -11.55
CA ALA A 616 -26.05 -19.60 -12.47
C ALA A 616 -25.81 -18.10 -12.16
N SER A 617 -25.41 -17.78 -10.93
CA SER A 617 -25.12 -16.44 -10.40
C SER A 617 -23.78 -15.86 -10.85
N LEU A 618 -22.88 -16.69 -11.43
CA LEU A 618 -21.52 -16.30 -11.79
C LEU A 618 -21.51 -15.21 -12.87
N LYS A 619 -20.80 -14.10 -12.59
CA LYS A 619 -20.63 -12.94 -13.49
C LYS A 619 -19.23 -12.84 -14.08
N THR A 620 -18.22 -13.23 -13.31
CA THR A 620 -16.82 -13.13 -13.72
C THR A 620 -16.08 -14.45 -13.44
N MET A 621 -15.35 -14.94 -14.43
CA MET A 621 -14.44 -16.07 -14.29
C MET A 621 -13.05 -15.69 -14.82
N GLU A 622 -12.04 -15.86 -13.98
CA GLU A 622 -10.64 -15.69 -14.34
C GLU A 622 -9.86 -16.97 -14.02
N VAL A 623 -9.15 -17.50 -15.01
CA VAL A 623 -8.27 -18.65 -14.87
C VAL A 623 -6.91 -18.34 -15.50
N GLN A 624 -5.86 -18.33 -14.70
CA GLN A 624 -4.50 -17.99 -15.14
C GLN A 624 -3.52 -19.10 -14.75
N ARG A 625 -2.59 -19.44 -15.66
CA ARG A 625 -1.47 -20.37 -15.41
C ARG A 625 -1.91 -21.71 -14.79
N CYS A 626 -2.93 -22.32 -15.38
CA CYS A 626 -3.40 -23.67 -15.03
C CYS A 626 -3.08 -24.65 -16.17
N PRO A 627 -1.84 -25.18 -16.27
CA PRO A 627 -1.35 -25.90 -17.43
C PRO A 627 -2.00 -27.27 -17.65
N GLU A 628 -2.50 -27.96 -16.62
CA GLU A 628 -3.16 -29.27 -16.73
C GLU A 628 -4.68 -29.19 -16.93
N LEU A 629 -5.24 -27.98 -16.96
CA LEU A 629 -6.68 -27.78 -17.04
C LEU A 629 -7.22 -28.25 -18.40
N LYS A 630 -8.11 -29.25 -18.38
CA LYS A 630 -8.66 -29.87 -19.61
C LYS A 630 -10.03 -29.32 -19.99
N SER A 631 -10.84 -28.93 -19.01
CA SER A 631 -12.18 -28.40 -19.24
C SER A 631 -12.57 -27.37 -18.19
N LEU A 632 -13.22 -26.28 -18.62
CA LEU A 632 -13.81 -25.25 -17.76
C LEU A 632 -15.23 -25.61 -17.30
N PHE A 633 -15.95 -26.34 -18.14
CA PHE A 633 -17.31 -26.81 -17.87
C PHE A 633 -17.25 -28.34 -17.75
N GLY A 634 -17.66 -28.91 -16.62
CA GLY A 634 -17.50 -30.35 -16.34
C GLY A 634 -18.05 -31.27 -17.44
N LYS A 635 -17.57 -32.52 -17.50
CA LYS A 635 -18.10 -33.55 -18.42
C LYS A 635 -19.58 -33.80 -18.12
N GLN A 636 -20.48 -33.21 -18.90
CA GLN A 636 -21.91 -33.53 -18.80
C GLN A 636 -22.15 -34.96 -19.34
N GLN A 637 -22.49 -35.90 -18.46
CA GLN A 637 -23.22 -37.14 -18.79
C GLN A 637 -24.62 -36.73 -19.32
N ASP A 638 -25.29 -37.34 -20.30
CA ASP A 638 -25.05 -38.52 -21.11
C ASP A 638 -25.92 -38.44 -22.38
N LYS A 639 -25.57 -39.26 -23.37
CA LYS A 639 -26.31 -39.56 -24.60
C LYS A 639 -27.78 -39.93 -24.27
N PRO A 640 -28.81 -39.34 -24.91
CA PRO A 640 -30.20 -39.68 -24.59
C PRO A 640 -30.48 -41.14 -24.95
N THR A 641 -30.96 -41.92 -23.99
CA THR A 641 -31.47 -43.28 -24.17
C THR A 641 -32.85 -43.21 -24.84
N TRP A 642 -32.89 -43.49 -26.14
CA TRP A 642 -34.14 -43.65 -26.88
C TRP A 642 -34.74 -45.00 -26.51
N ASN A 643 -35.96 -44.99 -25.98
CA ASN A 643 -36.74 -46.21 -25.84
C ASN A 643 -38.18 -45.98 -26.33
N GLN A 644 -38.58 -46.93 -27.19
CA GLN A 644 -39.92 -47.35 -27.62
C GLN A 644 -40.51 -46.67 -28.86
N GLY A 645 -40.52 -47.43 -29.97
CA GLY A 645 -41.41 -47.25 -31.13
C GLY A 645 -42.85 -47.75 -30.85
N PRO A 646 -43.73 -47.92 -31.87
CA PRO A 646 -43.45 -48.84 -32.99
C PRO A 646 -44.00 -48.46 -34.40
N SER A 647 -43.37 -49.07 -35.42
CA SER A 647 -43.92 -49.70 -36.65
C SER A 647 -44.79 -48.92 -37.66
N THR A 648 -44.28 -48.64 -38.87
CA THR A 648 -44.48 -49.40 -40.14
C THR A 648 -44.09 -48.56 -41.37
N ASP A 649 -43.30 -49.19 -42.26
CA ASP A 649 -42.98 -49.00 -43.69
C ASP A 649 -43.32 -47.69 -44.44
N VAL A 650 -42.33 -47.08 -45.13
CA VAL A 650 -41.99 -47.31 -46.56
C VAL A 650 -40.66 -46.60 -46.90
N MET A 651 -39.87 -47.25 -47.75
CA MET A 651 -38.57 -46.84 -48.32
C MET A 651 -38.55 -45.47 -49.02
N ALA A 652 -37.47 -44.70 -48.84
CA ALA A 652 -36.50 -44.37 -49.90
C ALA A 652 -35.37 -43.48 -49.37
N SER A 653 -34.14 -43.92 -49.60
CA SER A 653 -32.89 -43.22 -49.29
C SER A 653 -32.65 -42.03 -50.21
N THR A 654 -32.24 -40.88 -49.65
CA THR A 654 -31.16 -40.05 -50.20
C THR A 654 -30.59 -39.17 -49.10
N ALA A 655 -29.25 -39.13 -49.02
CA ALA A 655 -28.47 -38.47 -47.99
C ALA A 655 -28.77 -36.97 -47.86
N ALA A 656 -29.08 -36.52 -46.65
CA ALA A 656 -29.06 -35.12 -46.25
C ALA A 656 -28.45 -35.00 -44.85
N VAL A 657 -27.64 -33.96 -44.71
CA VAL A 657 -26.90 -33.49 -43.52
C VAL A 657 -27.82 -33.48 -42.28
N PRO A 658 -27.37 -33.89 -41.08
CA PRO A 658 -28.15 -33.63 -39.88
C PRO A 658 -28.07 -32.12 -39.58
N GLU A 659 -29.09 -31.39 -39.99
CA GLU A 659 -29.45 -30.13 -39.36
C GLU A 659 -29.73 -30.41 -37.88
N LEU A 660 -28.94 -29.82 -36.99
CA LEU A 660 -29.22 -29.80 -35.56
C LEU A 660 -30.47 -28.95 -35.34
N SER A 661 -31.62 -29.62 -35.32
CA SER A 661 -32.91 -29.06 -34.97
C SER A 661 -32.89 -28.50 -33.54
N SER A 662 -33.14 -27.20 -33.48
CA SER A 662 -33.81 -26.41 -32.44
C SER A 662 -34.27 -27.09 -31.14
N SER A 663 -33.95 -26.40 -30.03
CA SER A 663 -34.54 -26.44 -28.68
C SER A 663 -34.22 -27.64 -27.78
N ALA A 664 -33.03 -27.63 -27.14
CA ALA A 664 -32.82 -28.07 -25.76
C ALA A 664 -31.33 -27.97 -25.39
N SER A 665 -30.93 -26.99 -24.54
CA SER A 665 -29.88 -27.16 -23.51
C SER A 665 -29.43 -25.86 -22.81
N TRP A 666 -29.77 -24.65 -23.31
CA TRP A 666 -29.20 -23.40 -22.78
C TRP A 666 -29.64 -23.02 -21.35
N ASP A 667 -30.78 -23.54 -20.86
CA ASP A 667 -31.27 -23.30 -19.49
C ASP A 667 -30.32 -23.81 -18.37
N ARG A 668 -29.25 -24.53 -18.74
CA ARG A 668 -28.21 -25.01 -17.83
C ARG A 668 -26.92 -24.20 -17.81
N PHE A 669 -26.77 -23.17 -18.64
CA PHE A 669 -25.48 -22.52 -18.88
C PHE A 669 -25.45 -21.09 -18.36
N LEU A 670 -24.89 -20.89 -17.16
CA LEU A 670 -24.36 -19.63 -16.60
C LEU A 670 -24.98 -18.34 -17.16
N PRO A 671 -26.29 -18.09 -16.92
CA PRO A 671 -27.02 -17.00 -17.56
C PRO A 671 -26.47 -15.61 -17.20
N CYS A 672 -25.71 -15.48 -16.12
CA CYS A 672 -25.17 -14.20 -15.65
C CYS A 672 -23.73 -13.92 -16.05
N LEU A 673 -23.01 -14.82 -16.74
CA LEU A 673 -21.58 -14.67 -16.98
C LEU A 673 -21.30 -13.53 -17.98
N GLU A 674 -20.70 -12.44 -17.50
CA GLU A 674 -20.40 -11.24 -18.29
C GLU A 674 -18.95 -11.17 -18.76
N SER A 675 -17.99 -11.70 -17.98
CA SER A 675 -16.56 -11.62 -18.30
C SER A 675 -15.83 -12.94 -18.08
N LEU A 676 -15.05 -13.36 -19.08
CA LEU A 676 -14.22 -14.56 -19.07
C LEU A 676 -12.77 -14.22 -19.42
N PHE A 677 -11.85 -14.55 -18.52
CA PHE A 677 -10.40 -14.34 -18.66
C PHE A 677 -9.68 -15.68 -18.55
N ILE A 678 -8.88 -16.04 -19.56
CA ILE A 678 -8.11 -17.29 -19.59
C ILE A 678 -6.69 -17.00 -20.05
N HIS A 679 -5.71 -17.22 -19.19
CA HIS A 679 -4.31 -16.91 -19.49
C HIS A 679 -3.42 -18.13 -19.22
N GLU A 680 -2.49 -18.44 -20.12
CA GLU A 680 -1.43 -19.44 -19.88
C GLU A 680 -1.96 -20.86 -19.53
N CYS A 681 -3.11 -21.26 -20.08
CA CYS A 681 -3.74 -22.56 -19.82
C CYS A 681 -3.40 -23.60 -20.91
N GLY A 682 -2.23 -24.24 -20.78
CA GLY A 682 -1.60 -25.04 -21.84
C GLY A 682 -2.31 -26.35 -22.25
N SER A 683 -3.18 -26.94 -21.42
CA SER A 683 -3.90 -28.19 -21.75
C SER A 683 -5.35 -28.00 -22.19
N LEU A 684 -5.85 -26.76 -22.14
CA LEU A 684 -7.22 -26.45 -22.52
C LEU A 684 -7.37 -26.58 -24.04
N SER A 685 -8.13 -27.58 -24.48
CA SER A 685 -8.27 -27.91 -25.91
C SER A 685 -9.47 -27.25 -26.56
N GLU A 686 -10.57 -27.13 -25.83
CA GLU A 686 -11.84 -26.60 -26.33
C GLU A 686 -12.53 -25.80 -25.23
N VAL A 687 -13.13 -24.67 -25.60
CA VAL A 687 -14.03 -23.90 -24.74
C VAL A 687 -15.34 -23.76 -25.50
N VAL A 688 -16.30 -24.62 -25.16
CA VAL A 688 -17.59 -24.76 -25.86
C VAL A 688 -18.75 -24.37 -24.93
N ASN A 689 -19.89 -24.04 -25.53
CA ASN A 689 -21.12 -23.65 -24.83
C ASN A 689 -21.02 -22.33 -24.03
N LEU A 690 -20.33 -21.32 -24.56
CA LEU A 690 -20.31 -19.98 -23.96
C LEU A 690 -21.71 -19.33 -23.94
N PRO A 691 -22.11 -18.69 -22.82
CA PRO A 691 -23.46 -18.16 -22.64
C PRO A 691 -23.68 -16.81 -23.37
N PRO A 692 -24.94 -16.50 -23.75
CA PRO A 692 -25.31 -15.27 -24.46
C PRO A 692 -25.08 -13.97 -23.68
N SER A 693 -24.92 -14.02 -22.36
CA SER A 693 -24.71 -12.86 -21.50
C SER A 693 -23.28 -12.29 -21.55
N LEU A 694 -22.35 -13.00 -22.18
CA LEU A 694 -20.92 -12.68 -22.17
C LEU A 694 -20.62 -11.38 -22.93
N ARG A 695 -20.00 -10.42 -22.24
CA ARG A 695 -19.64 -9.08 -22.75
C ARG A 695 -18.15 -8.96 -23.03
N LYS A 696 -17.31 -9.67 -22.29
CA LYS A 696 -15.85 -9.62 -22.43
C LYS A 696 -15.25 -11.03 -22.44
N ILE A 697 -14.45 -11.31 -23.47
CA ILE A 697 -13.57 -12.48 -23.56
C ILE A 697 -12.14 -11.97 -23.69
N ASP A 698 -11.26 -12.52 -22.87
CA ASP A 698 -9.83 -12.24 -22.86
C ASP A 698 -9.08 -13.58 -22.74
N ILE A 699 -8.40 -14.02 -23.81
CA ILE A 699 -7.70 -15.31 -23.85
C ILE A 699 -6.28 -15.13 -24.37
N PHE A 700 -5.27 -15.38 -23.54
CA PHE A 700 -3.87 -15.29 -23.96
C PHE A 700 -3.07 -16.56 -23.64
N ASP A 701 -2.14 -16.90 -24.54
CA ASP A 701 -1.10 -17.91 -24.32
C ASP A 701 -1.65 -19.32 -24.02
N CYS A 702 -2.71 -19.72 -24.72
CA CYS A 702 -3.34 -21.04 -24.60
C CYS A 702 -2.97 -21.93 -25.81
N ASP A 703 -1.86 -22.66 -25.68
CA ASP A 703 -1.20 -23.35 -26.81
C ASP A 703 -2.00 -24.50 -27.46
N LYS A 704 -2.80 -25.23 -26.67
CA LYS A 704 -3.59 -26.37 -27.17
C LYS A 704 -5.02 -26.01 -27.56
N LEU A 705 -5.45 -24.76 -27.36
CA LEU A 705 -6.81 -24.33 -27.65
C LEU A 705 -7.09 -24.40 -29.15
N GLN A 706 -8.07 -25.19 -29.55
CA GLN A 706 -8.45 -25.46 -30.95
C GLN A 706 -9.79 -24.84 -31.34
N LEU A 707 -10.76 -24.86 -30.41
CA LEU A 707 -12.14 -24.46 -30.66
C LEU A 707 -12.64 -23.53 -29.55
N LEU A 708 -13.24 -22.42 -29.95
CA LEU A 708 -14.00 -21.52 -29.08
C LEU A 708 -15.42 -21.41 -29.65
N SER A 709 -16.46 -21.87 -28.93
CA SER A 709 -17.84 -21.82 -29.43
C SER A 709 -18.89 -21.46 -28.39
N GLY A 710 -19.96 -20.80 -28.83
CA GLY A 710 -21.11 -20.46 -27.99
C GLY A 710 -22.02 -19.41 -28.61
N GLN A 711 -22.96 -18.89 -27.82
CA GLN A 711 -23.83 -17.79 -28.27
C GLN A 711 -23.20 -16.47 -27.82
N LEU A 712 -22.69 -15.65 -28.74
CA LEU A 712 -21.85 -14.48 -28.43
C LEU A 712 -22.48 -13.14 -28.84
N ASP A 713 -23.82 -13.08 -28.86
CA ASP A 713 -24.58 -11.95 -29.40
C ASP A 713 -24.32 -10.63 -28.64
N ALA A 714 -24.09 -10.70 -27.32
CA ALA A 714 -23.88 -9.54 -26.45
C ALA A 714 -22.41 -9.11 -26.29
N LEU A 715 -21.48 -9.77 -27.00
CA LEU A 715 -20.04 -9.59 -26.81
C LEU A 715 -19.58 -8.19 -27.26
N ARG A 716 -18.92 -7.45 -26.37
CA ARG A 716 -18.36 -6.11 -26.63
C ARG A 716 -16.85 -6.12 -26.83
N THR A 717 -16.13 -6.96 -26.08
CA THR A 717 -14.67 -7.05 -26.13
C THR A 717 -14.24 -8.48 -26.38
N LEU A 718 -13.43 -8.67 -27.42
CA LEU A 718 -12.81 -9.93 -27.76
C LEU A 718 -11.31 -9.72 -27.95
N ASP A 719 -10.54 -10.10 -26.93
CA ASP A 719 -9.08 -10.03 -26.96
C ASP A 719 -8.53 -11.48 -26.93
N ILE A 720 -7.89 -11.93 -28.01
CA ILE A 720 -7.24 -13.25 -28.11
C ILE A 720 -5.79 -13.08 -28.57
N GLY A 721 -4.83 -13.57 -27.79
CA GLY A 721 -3.41 -13.51 -28.09
C GLY A 721 -2.70 -14.83 -27.93
N TRP A 722 -1.65 -15.07 -28.71
CA TRP A 722 -0.71 -16.18 -28.53
C TRP A 722 -1.39 -17.56 -28.45
N CYS A 723 -2.46 -17.78 -29.23
CA CYS A 723 -3.17 -19.07 -29.33
C CYS A 723 -2.92 -19.69 -30.72
N PRO A 724 -1.78 -20.39 -30.95
CA PRO A 724 -1.35 -20.80 -32.28
C PRO A 724 -2.18 -21.93 -32.90
N ARG A 725 -2.90 -22.72 -32.09
CA ARG A 725 -3.72 -23.86 -32.54
C ARG A 725 -5.22 -23.55 -32.70
N LEU A 726 -5.65 -22.33 -32.41
CA LEU A 726 -7.05 -21.94 -32.51
C LEU A 726 -7.48 -21.94 -33.97
N ARG A 727 -8.37 -22.87 -34.35
CA ARG A 727 -8.83 -23.07 -35.74
C ARG A 727 -10.10 -22.29 -36.03
N SER A 728 -11.09 -22.37 -35.16
CA SER A 728 -12.37 -21.72 -35.35
C SER A 728 -12.86 -21.03 -34.08
N LEU A 729 -13.52 -19.89 -34.32
CA LEU A 729 -14.38 -19.20 -33.39
C LEU A 729 -15.80 -19.32 -33.94
N GLU A 730 -16.64 -20.13 -33.30
CA GLU A 730 -17.98 -20.43 -33.79
C GLU A 730 -19.04 -19.77 -32.91
N SER A 731 -19.66 -18.70 -33.41
CA SER A 731 -20.90 -18.18 -32.82
C SER A 731 -22.08 -18.98 -33.36
N THR A 732 -22.93 -19.50 -32.49
CA THR A 732 -24.15 -20.25 -32.89
C THR A 732 -25.15 -19.38 -33.67
N SER A 733 -25.11 -18.06 -33.50
CA SER A 733 -25.88 -17.09 -34.30
C SER A 733 -25.19 -16.68 -35.60
N GLY A 734 -23.89 -16.97 -35.76
CA GLY A 734 -23.08 -16.55 -36.90
C GLY A 734 -22.71 -15.06 -36.92
N GLU A 735 -23.05 -14.29 -35.87
CA GLU A 735 -22.96 -12.82 -35.85
C GLU A 735 -22.40 -12.28 -34.50
N LEU A 736 -21.57 -11.23 -34.54
CA LEU A 736 -21.07 -10.49 -33.35
C LEU A 736 -21.53 -9.03 -33.43
N GLN A 737 -22.82 -8.78 -33.22
CA GLN A 737 -23.44 -7.47 -33.50
C GLN A 737 -23.00 -6.35 -32.53
N MET A 738 -22.64 -6.69 -31.29
CA MET A 738 -22.34 -5.68 -30.25
C MET A 738 -20.84 -5.38 -30.05
N LEU A 739 -19.97 -5.92 -30.91
CA LEU A 739 -18.52 -5.85 -30.69
C LEU A 739 -17.98 -4.42 -30.82
N GLU A 740 -17.38 -3.91 -29.75
CA GLU A 740 -16.72 -2.60 -29.65
C GLU A 740 -15.19 -2.71 -29.78
N ARG A 741 -14.60 -3.83 -29.34
CA ARG A 741 -13.16 -4.05 -29.34
C ARG A 741 -12.81 -5.45 -29.85
N LEU A 742 -11.91 -5.50 -30.83
CA LEU A 742 -11.32 -6.73 -31.33
C LEU A 742 -9.79 -6.64 -31.28
N PHE A 743 -9.15 -7.51 -30.49
CA PHE A 743 -7.71 -7.67 -30.46
C PHE A 743 -7.36 -9.13 -30.77
N LEU A 744 -6.61 -9.36 -31.85
CA LEU A 744 -6.10 -10.67 -32.24
C LEU A 744 -4.58 -10.59 -32.42
N TRP A 745 -3.83 -11.43 -31.71
CA TRP A 745 -2.36 -11.42 -31.80
C TRP A 745 -1.79 -12.84 -31.90
N ASN A 746 -1.01 -13.12 -32.94
CA ASN A 746 -0.27 -14.39 -33.13
C ASN A 746 -1.15 -15.67 -33.16
N CYS A 747 -2.40 -15.58 -33.62
CA CYS A 747 -3.30 -16.71 -33.87
C CYS A 747 -3.07 -17.27 -35.28
N LYS A 748 -2.16 -18.24 -35.43
CA LYS A 748 -1.58 -18.60 -36.73
C LYS A 748 -2.54 -19.29 -37.70
N ILE A 749 -3.43 -20.15 -37.19
CA ILE A 749 -4.29 -21.01 -38.03
C ILE A 749 -5.77 -20.63 -37.95
N LEU A 750 -6.10 -19.50 -37.30
CA LEU A 750 -7.48 -19.05 -37.12
C LEU A 750 -8.13 -18.73 -38.47
N ALA A 751 -9.20 -19.44 -38.81
CA ALA A 751 -10.01 -19.20 -39.99
C ALA A 751 -10.91 -17.95 -39.81
N PRO A 752 -11.37 -17.31 -40.89
CA PRO A 752 -12.34 -16.23 -40.80
C PRO A 752 -13.63 -16.70 -40.12
N PHE A 753 -14.08 -15.99 -39.08
CA PHE A 753 -15.18 -16.42 -38.21
C PHE A 753 -16.49 -15.65 -38.38
N LEU A 754 -16.51 -14.54 -39.14
CA LEU A 754 -17.76 -13.83 -39.40
C LEU A 754 -18.37 -14.34 -40.70
N SER A 755 -19.61 -14.81 -40.58
CA SER A 755 -20.41 -15.23 -41.73
C SER A 755 -20.57 -14.07 -42.73
N SER A 756 -20.55 -14.40 -44.01
CA SER A 756 -20.58 -13.46 -45.14
C SER A 756 -21.95 -12.83 -45.38
N ARG A 757 -22.87 -12.83 -44.39
CA ARG A 757 -24.19 -12.24 -44.55
C ARG A 757 -24.13 -10.72 -44.34
N PRO A 758 -24.58 -9.94 -45.33
CA PRO A 758 -24.56 -8.48 -45.25
C PRO A 758 -25.75 -7.99 -44.43
N GLN A 759 -25.60 -7.91 -43.11
CA GLN A 759 -26.45 -7.08 -42.27
C GLN A 759 -25.57 -6.40 -41.23
N ALA A 760 -25.50 -5.09 -41.37
CA ALA A 760 -24.62 -4.20 -40.64
C ALA A 760 -25.29 -3.79 -39.33
N HIS A 761 -24.62 -4.04 -38.20
CA HIS A 761 -24.42 -3.11 -37.09
C HIS A 761 -23.28 -3.71 -36.24
N THR A 762 -22.08 -3.12 -36.29
CA THR A 762 -20.95 -3.46 -35.41
C THR A 762 -20.40 -2.14 -34.91
N TYR A 763 -20.51 -1.83 -33.61
CA TYR A 763 -20.08 -0.56 -33.01
C TYR A 763 -18.55 -0.53 -32.74
N LEU A 764 -17.77 -1.11 -33.65
CA LEU A 764 -16.37 -1.43 -33.43
C LEU A 764 -15.54 -0.15 -33.32
N ARG A 765 -14.94 0.12 -32.16
CA ARG A 765 -14.11 1.30 -31.84
C ARG A 765 -12.62 1.03 -31.94
N TYR A 766 -12.20 -0.20 -31.66
CA TYR A 766 -10.79 -0.58 -31.58
C TYR A 766 -10.56 -1.92 -32.29
N VAL A 767 -9.59 -1.96 -33.21
CA VAL A 767 -9.22 -3.19 -33.94
C VAL A 767 -7.71 -3.31 -34.06
N THR A 768 -7.16 -4.38 -33.49
CA THR A 768 -5.76 -4.76 -33.69
C THR A 768 -5.70 -6.22 -34.11
N ILE A 769 -5.12 -6.51 -35.28
CA ILE A 769 -4.85 -7.88 -35.74
C ILE A 769 -3.37 -7.94 -36.13
N ARG A 770 -2.57 -8.73 -35.41
CA ARG A 770 -1.12 -8.83 -35.65
C ARG A 770 -0.66 -10.28 -35.67
N GLY A 771 0.02 -10.69 -36.73
CA GLY A 771 0.61 -12.04 -36.80
C GLY A 771 -0.41 -13.18 -36.91
N CYS A 772 -1.56 -12.93 -37.53
CA CYS A 772 -2.63 -13.92 -37.74
C CYS A 772 -2.77 -14.31 -39.24
N PRO A 773 -1.80 -15.04 -39.83
CA PRO A 773 -1.78 -15.35 -41.27
C PRO A 773 -2.93 -16.25 -41.76
N GLY A 774 -3.60 -16.97 -40.87
CA GLY A 774 -4.79 -17.79 -41.19
C GLY A 774 -5.98 -16.96 -41.69
N ILE A 775 -6.06 -15.68 -41.31
CA ILE A 775 -7.11 -14.75 -41.73
C ILE A 775 -6.75 -14.20 -43.11
N LYS A 776 -7.05 -14.99 -44.16
CA LYS A 776 -6.73 -14.64 -45.56
C LYS A 776 -7.48 -13.42 -46.09
N SER A 777 -8.66 -13.13 -45.55
CA SER A 777 -9.44 -11.95 -45.90
C SER A 777 -10.38 -11.56 -44.77
N LEU A 778 -10.42 -10.28 -44.42
CA LEU A 778 -11.42 -9.77 -43.49
C LEU A 778 -12.82 -9.78 -44.14
N PRO A 779 -13.88 -10.04 -43.36
CA PRO A 779 -15.27 -9.93 -43.81
C PRO A 779 -15.57 -8.56 -44.42
N SER A 780 -16.48 -8.51 -45.40
CA SER A 780 -16.87 -7.27 -46.09
C SER A 780 -17.43 -6.20 -45.14
N SER A 781 -18.19 -6.61 -44.13
CA SER A 781 -18.72 -5.75 -43.06
C SER A 781 -17.62 -5.05 -42.26
N LEU A 782 -16.59 -5.80 -41.85
CA LEU A 782 -15.45 -5.29 -41.08
C LEU A 782 -14.55 -4.38 -41.94
N ARG A 783 -14.38 -4.69 -43.23
CA ARG A 783 -13.67 -3.83 -44.19
C ARG A 783 -14.36 -2.48 -44.42
N GLN A 784 -15.69 -2.44 -44.49
CA GLN A 784 -16.43 -1.18 -44.67
C GLN A 784 -16.29 -0.25 -43.44
N GLN A 785 -16.25 -0.79 -42.22
CA GLN A 785 -16.07 -0.03 -40.97
C GLN A 785 -14.60 0.38 -40.71
N LEU A 786 -13.64 -0.36 -41.26
CA LEU A 786 -12.22 -0.01 -41.20
C LEU A 786 -11.87 1.30 -41.95
N GLY A 787 -12.79 1.91 -42.69
CA GLY A 787 -12.63 3.27 -43.23
C GLY A 787 -12.96 4.39 -42.23
N SER A 788 -13.73 4.13 -41.16
CA SER A 788 -14.40 5.17 -40.34
C SER A 788 -13.86 5.35 -38.90
N LEU A 789 -12.70 4.80 -38.57
CA LEU A 789 -12.05 4.87 -37.24
C LEU A 789 -10.69 5.53 -37.39
N ASP A 790 -10.28 6.28 -36.38
CA ASP A 790 -9.00 6.98 -36.30
C ASP A 790 -7.81 6.01 -36.46
N ASP A 791 -6.74 6.45 -37.14
CA ASP A 791 -5.53 5.67 -37.41
C ASP A 791 -4.83 5.24 -36.11
N ASN A 792 -5.07 5.94 -34.99
CA ASN A 792 -4.53 5.61 -33.67
C ASN A 792 -5.17 4.36 -33.01
N VAL A 793 -6.30 3.87 -33.51
CA VAL A 793 -7.07 2.74 -32.93
C VAL A 793 -7.21 1.54 -33.88
N LYS A 794 -6.45 1.55 -34.98
CA LYS A 794 -6.42 0.50 -36.00
C LYS A 794 -4.99 0.05 -36.30
N TYR A 795 -4.69 -1.22 -36.12
CA TYR A 795 -3.43 -1.81 -36.57
C TYR A 795 -3.67 -3.20 -37.19
N LEU A 796 -3.33 -3.37 -38.46
CA LEU A 796 -3.53 -4.62 -39.21
C LEU A 796 -2.20 -5.07 -39.84
N ASP A 797 -1.65 -6.19 -39.36
CA ASP A 797 -0.49 -6.86 -39.93
C ASP A 797 -0.84 -8.32 -40.26
N LEU A 798 -1.26 -8.53 -41.51
CA LEU A 798 -1.68 -9.84 -42.07
C LEU A 798 -0.56 -10.52 -42.87
N SER A 799 0.69 -10.03 -42.75
CA SER A 799 1.83 -10.50 -43.54
C SER A 799 2.20 -11.94 -43.19
N PRO A 800 2.35 -12.86 -44.17
CA PRO A 800 2.94 -14.16 -43.93
C PRO A 800 4.47 -14.01 -43.83
N GLY A 801 5.00 -14.14 -42.62
CA GLY A 801 6.43 -14.36 -42.39
C GLY A 801 7.13 -13.21 -41.67
N ALA A 802 7.66 -13.54 -40.50
CA ALA A 802 8.63 -12.71 -39.81
C ALA A 802 9.85 -12.44 -40.72
N LYS A 803 10.19 -11.16 -40.88
CA LYS A 803 11.57 -10.73 -41.09
C LYS A 803 11.85 -9.56 -40.16
N LEU A 804 12.92 -9.70 -39.38
CA LEU A 804 13.57 -8.64 -38.62
C LEU A 804 13.68 -7.36 -39.46
N LEU A 805 12.99 -6.30 -39.05
CA LEU A 805 13.22 -4.96 -39.56
C LEU A 805 14.23 -4.26 -38.65
N LYS A 806 15.46 -4.12 -39.14
CA LYS A 806 16.44 -3.16 -38.61
C LYS A 806 16.02 -1.72 -39.00
N PRO A 807 16.36 -0.71 -38.18
CA PRO A 807 15.56 0.50 -38.03
C PRO A 807 16.00 1.59 -39.00
N LYS A 808 15.12 2.03 -39.91
CA LYS A 808 15.18 3.38 -40.51
C LYS A 808 13.78 3.81 -40.93
N THR A 809 13.12 4.57 -40.04
CA THR A 809 12.41 5.83 -40.26
C THR A 809 11.38 6.00 -39.14
N TRP A 810 11.82 6.53 -38.00
CA TRP A 810 10.93 7.12 -37.01
C TRP A 810 10.85 8.62 -37.28
N LYS A 811 9.70 9.08 -37.77
CA LYS A 811 9.25 10.46 -37.55
C LYS A 811 7.86 10.35 -36.97
N TYR A 812 7.65 11.09 -35.89
CA TYR A 812 6.48 11.13 -35.00
C TYR A 812 6.45 10.06 -33.90
N ALA A 813 7.19 10.34 -32.82
CA ALA A 813 6.77 9.95 -31.48
C ALA A 813 6.11 11.19 -30.85
N SER A 814 4.79 11.14 -30.67
CA SER A 814 4.07 12.04 -29.76
C SER A 814 4.08 11.41 -28.39
N CYS A 815 4.65 12.10 -27.41
CA CYS A 815 4.59 11.76 -26.00
C CYS A 815 3.13 11.69 -25.51
N ARG A 816 2.82 10.70 -24.69
CA ARG A 816 1.72 10.74 -23.71
C ARG A 816 2.28 10.39 -22.34
N ASN A 817 1.81 11.13 -21.34
CA ASN A 817 2.00 10.87 -19.91
C ASN A 817 1.48 9.49 -19.50
#